data_AF-A0A7X0Z3W8-F1
#
_entry.id   AF-A0A7X0Z3W8-F1
#
_cell.length_a   1.000
_cell.length_b   1.000
_cell.length_c   1.000
_cell.angle_alpha   90.00
_cell.angle_beta   90.00
_cell.angle_gamma   90.00
#
_symmetry.space_group_name_H-M   'P 1'
#
loop_
_entity.id
_entity.type
_entity.pdbx_description
1 polymer ?
#
loop_
_entity_poly.entity_id
_entity_poly.type
_entity_poly.pdbx_seq_one_letter_code
_entity_poly.pdbx_strand_id
1 'polypeptide(L)'
;MNRKKIVSMLTVSTLVGSTLASPITVMAQEQPAQQTVSKANKTTKSVPVNVRSIENPELFKVSSSVYTHGSYYRFDAFDTGDMNQFSYSKSLGSTRELSMDIGQLFMALRVDEEKQEFGMASFKKDTIQSWPAYVEQSIDTEVGKEYTFKTDVRMDINGYGNSKPTIVTVDVFNDGYWNGQSLYAYSNKVNSASITFKATSTSTRIRIQRDYAEINVKDFTMFSGITVKKSDKQVEIEKQEIDAPNQKAAREAVNNLFENKNPLGNIVTGLIQQDITNAQNLVNQVEDATQKAALQKDLDEAQKQLDARNAAAAEKARQEAAETSVKELFNNNDVTGSIKDSTNQAAIDNAQQKVDAVTDSTKKAELQKNLDEAQRQFDVNYEYRLKGLGDNTFATIDISMQKMWADINIQAGAPHVYFADTYASIVIQDKAGNEKYAKTFIGADTNQASSVRVPLAIGDEITTYHREATSGSTDRLEIQNEKTKAYLEAATTITYVVTSQGLVAKTEVQAQDKAREAVNNLFENKDPKGKIMDSLTQAEIDAAQGLVDQVKDTTQKAELQKDLDEAQKQLDARNVAAAEKARQEAAETSVKELFNNNDVAGSIKDSTNQAAIDNAQQKVDAVTDSTKKAELQKNLDEAQRQFDVNYEYRLKGLGDFTFATIDISMQKMWADIDIQAGAPHVYFANNYATILIQDKAGNIKYVKFFVGTDINQASTVRVPLAIGDEITTYHREATSGSTDRLEIQNEKTKAYLEAAMSITYVVTSQGLVAKKEVQAQDKAREAVNNLFENKDPKGKI
;
A
#
# COMPACT_ATOMS: atom_id res chain seq x y z
N MET A 1 46.61 18.83 -8.36
CA MET A 1 45.51 19.10 -9.32
C MET A 1 44.46 18.01 -9.09
N ASN A 2 43.28 18.24 -8.53
CA ASN A 2 42.67 19.46 -7.97
C ASN A 2 42.08 19.20 -6.56
N ARG A 3 41.98 20.25 -5.73
CA ARG A 3 41.31 20.20 -4.41
C ARG A 3 40.15 21.20 -4.36
N LYS A 4 38.98 20.79 -3.86
CA LYS A 4 37.93 21.65 -3.29
C LYS A 4 37.47 20.96 -2.00
N LYS A 5 38.03 21.34 -0.84
CA LYS A 5 37.67 22.48 0.04
C LYS A 5 36.36 22.27 0.81
N ILE A 6 36.52 21.90 2.08
CA ILE A 6 35.54 22.00 3.16
C ILE A 6 35.26 23.48 3.45
N VAL A 7 34.00 23.84 3.73
CA VAL A 7 33.61 25.08 4.42
C VAL A 7 32.48 24.73 5.39
N SER A 8 32.54 25.25 6.61
CA SER A 8 31.46 25.18 7.60
C SER A 8 30.60 26.44 7.51
N MET A 9 29.29 26.30 7.72
CA MET A 9 28.39 27.43 8.00
C MET A 9 27.35 27.04 9.05
N LEU A 10 27.35 27.77 10.17
CA LEU A 10 26.19 27.88 11.04
C LEU A 10 25.13 28.70 10.31
N THR A 11 23.88 28.23 10.31
CA THR A 11 22.70 29.04 10.00
C THR A 11 21.78 29.08 11.20
N VAL A 12 21.82 30.21 11.92
CA VAL A 12 20.80 30.56 12.92
C VAL A 12 19.53 30.94 12.17
N SER A 13 18.41 30.27 12.47
CA SER A 13 17.09 30.63 11.92
C SER A 13 16.23 31.30 12.99
N THR A 14 15.64 32.44 12.64
CA THR A 14 14.90 33.32 13.56
C THR A 14 13.42 32.97 13.72
N LEU A 15 12.86 33.53 14.80
CA LEU A 15 11.49 33.48 15.31
C LEU A 15 10.39 33.98 14.33
N VAL A 16 9.12 33.75 14.71
CA VAL A 16 7.83 34.22 14.09
C VAL A 16 7.40 33.41 12.85
N GLY A 17 6.13 33.00 12.63
CA GLY A 17 4.88 33.09 13.44
C GLY A 17 3.63 33.21 12.51
N SER A 18 2.39 32.79 12.84
CA SER A 18 1.85 32.17 14.08
C SER A 18 1.02 30.88 13.81
N THR A 19 -0.30 30.66 13.99
CA THR A 19 -1.50 31.49 14.29
C THR A 19 -2.54 30.79 15.19
N LEU A 20 -3.00 31.49 16.23
CA LEU A 20 -4.38 31.62 16.74
C LEU A 20 -5.29 30.38 16.99
N ALA A 21 -5.56 30.12 18.27
CA ALA A 21 -6.94 30.12 18.82
C ALA A 21 -6.91 30.50 20.31
N SER A 22 -7.78 31.41 20.74
CA SER A 22 -7.97 31.79 22.17
C SER A 22 -9.38 31.37 22.63
N PRO A 23 -9.68 31.46 23.94
CA PRO A 23 -10.40 32.67 24.36
C PRO A 23 -9.90 33.33 25.66
N ILE A 24 -9.96 34.67 25.64
CA ILE A 24 -10.41 35.54 26.75
C ILE A 24 -9.64 35.43 28.09
N THR A 25 -8.72 36.38 28.28
CA THR A 25 -8.53 37.05 29.57
C THR A 25 -9.13 38.44 29.45
N VAL A 26 -9.96 38.87 30.42
CA VAL A 26 -10.41 40.26 30.53
C VAL A 26 -9.48 40.98 31.50
N MET A 27 -8.74 41.97 31.01
CA MET A 27 -8.08 42.94 31.88
C MET A 27 -9.03 44.11 32.17
N ALA A 28 -9.07 44.55 33.43
CA ALA A 28 -9.47 45.91 33.77
C ALA A 28 -8.21 46.68 34.18
N GLN A 29 -7.75 47.60 33.33
CA GLN A 29 -6.73 48.57 33.73
C GLN A 29 -7.38 49.69 34.53
N GLU A 30 -6.70 50.19 35.56
CA GLU A 30 -7.09 51.43 36.22
C GLU A 30 -6.89 52.63 35.30
N GLN A 31 -7.88 53.54 35.27
CA GLN A 31 -7.76 54.87 34.68
C GLN A 31 -8.23 55.92 35.72
N PRO A 32 -7.55 57.07 35.87
CA PRO A 32 -7.80 57.97 37.00
C PRO A 32 -8.85 59.06 36.71
N ALA A 33 -9.77 59.30 37.64
CA ALA A 33 -10.55 60.54 37.74
C ALA A 33 -11.05 60.78 39.18
N GLN A 34 -11.09 62.05 39.59
CA GLN A 34 -11.64 62.50 40.89
C GLN A 34 -13.16 62.73 40.80
N GLN A 35 -13.89 62.73 41.92
CA GLN A 35 -14.77 63.88 42.25
C GLN A 35 -15.25 64.00 43.73
N THR A 36 -14.85 65.11 44.34
CA THR A 36 -15.60 66.03 45.23
C THR A 36 -16.53 65.57 46.38
N VAL A 37 -16.04 65.86 47.60
CA VAL A 37 -16.67 66.73 48.66
C VAL A 37 -18.11 66.47 49.14
N SER A 38 -18.23 66.21 50.45
CA SER A 38 -19.26 66.80 51.31
C SER A 38 -18.62 67.41 52.59
N LYS A 39 -19.35 68.25 53.33
CA LYS A 39 -18.87 69.09 54.47
C LYS A 39 -19.56 68.61 55.76
N ALA A 40 -19.14 68.86 57.01
CA ALA A 40 -18.11 69.72 57.65
C ALA A 40 -17.62 68.99 58.96
N ASN A 41 -16.90 69.53 59.96
CA ASN A 41 -16.58 70.90 60.39
C ASN A 41 -15.38 70.95 61.37
N LYS A 42 -14.82 72.15 61.60
CA LYS A 42 -13.93 72.56 62.73
C LYS A 42 -12.78 71.63 63.19
N THR A 43 -11.60 71.90 62.63
CA THR A 43 -10.35 72.25 63.35
C THR A 43 -10.14 71.80 64.80
N THR A 44 -9.18 70.89 65.00
CA THR A 44 -8.08 71.04 65.98
C THR A 44 -6.79 70.51 65.36
N LYS A 45 -5.67 71.24 65.52
CA LYS A 45 -4.34 70.69 65.22
C LYS A 45 -3.89 69.83 66.39
N SER A 46 -3.71 68.52 66.18
CA SER A 46 -2.85 67.69 67.02
C SER A 46 -1.48 67.55 66.34
N VAL A 47 -0.42 67.66 67.14
CA VAL A 47 0.97 67.41 66.71
C VAL A 47 1.16 65.89 66.63
N PRO A 48 1.89 65.33 65.65
CA PRO A 48 2.17 63.89 65.60
C PRO A 48 2.89 63.42 66.85
N VAL A 49 2.29 62.46 67.56
CA VAL A 49 2.93 61.73 68.66
C VAL A 49 3.59 60.49 68.08
N ASN A 50 4.90 60.32 68.30
CA ASN A 50 5.64 59.14 67.87
C ASN A 50 5.21 57.90 68.67
N VAL A 51 4.27 57.13 68.13
CA VAL A 51 3.91 55.79 68.61
C VAL A 51 4.90 54.78 68.03
N ARG A 52 5.44 53.88 68.87
CA ARG A 52 6.40 52.85 68.44
C ARG A 52 5.67 51.51 68.23
N SER A 53 5.73 50.96 67.03
CA SER A 53 5.28 49.60 66.71
C SER A 53 6.35 48.53 67.04
N ILE A 54 5.92 47.26 67.03
CA ILE A 54 6.78 46.07 67.18
C ILE A 54 6.47 45.13 65.99
N GLU A 55 7.04 45.42 64.82
CA GLU A 55 6.82 44.64 63.60
C GLU A 55 7.91 43.57 63.44
N ASN A 56 7.50 42.31 63.31
CA ASN A 56 8.32 41.23 62.78
C ASN A 56 7.53 40.51 61.67
N PRO A 57 8.01 40.51 60.40
CA PRO A 57 7.26 39.95 59.27
C PRO A 57 7.27 38.41 59.19
N GLU A 58 8.16 37.73 59.91
CA GLU A 58 8.28 36.25 59.90
C GLU A 58 7.36 35.57 60.93
N LEU A 59 6.78 36.34 61.86
CA LEU A 59 5.94 35.81 62.95
C LEU A 59 4.45 36.07 62.72
N PHE A 60 3.62 35.29 63.41
CA PHE A 60 2.17 35.40 63.32
C PHE A 60 1.70 36.83 63.57
N LYS A 61 0.85 37.37 62.69
CA LYS A 61 0.32 38.74 62.83
C LYS A 61 -0.43 38.87 64.15
N VAL A 62 0.21 39.54 65.11
CA VAL A 62 -0.30 39.70 66.47
C VAL A 62 -1.60 40.50 66.45
N SER A 63 -2.63 39.97 67.13
CA SER A 63 -3.98 40.54 67.19
C SER A 63 -4.67 40.07 68.48
N SER A 64 -4.47 40.82 69.55
CA SER A 64 -5.21 40.64 70.81
C SER A 64 -6.46 41.51 70.83
N SER A 65 -7.58 41.05 71.39
CA SER A 65 -8.76 41.90 71.63
C SER A 65 -9.22 41.87 73.09
N VAL A 66 -9.68 43.01 73.60
CA VAL A 66 -10.27 43.13 74.95
C VAL A 66 -11.52 44.01 74.92
N TYR A 67 -12.61 43.51 75.48
CA TYR A 67 -13.90 44.21 75.67
C TYR A 67 -14.27 44.12 77.16
N THR A 68 -14.90 45.12 77.79
CA THR A 68 -16.24 45.65 77.46
C THR A 68 -16.38 47.18 77.51
N HIS A 69 -17.51 47.70 77.01
CA HIS A 69 -17.86 49.12 77.04
C HIS A 69 -18.22 49.62 78.45
N GLY A 70 -17.79 50.84 78.74
CA GLY A 70 -17.92 51.52 80.04
C GLY A 70 -16.81 52.56 80.18
N SER A 71 -16.45 52.91 81.41
CA SER A 71 -15.31 53.79 81.72
C SER A 71 -13.94 53.08 81.57
N TYR A 72 -13.73 52.48 80.40
CA TYR A 72 -12.47 51.91 79.88
C TYR A 72 -11.98 50.60 80.58
N TYR A 73 -11.16 49.72 79.99
CA TYR A 73 -10.26 49.84 78.83
C TYR A 73 -10.41 48.71 77.79
N ARG A 74 -9.85 48.96 76.59
CA ARG A 74 -9.77 48.06 75.44
C ARG A 74 -8.37 48.20 74.81
N PHE A 75 -7.85 47.13 74.21
CA PHE A 75 -6.69 47.21 73.34
C PHE A 75 -6.79 46.20 72.20
N ASP A 76 -6.56 46.69 70.98
CA ASP A 76 -6.27 45.91 69.80
C ASP A 76 -5.00 46.47 69.14
N ALA A 77 -4.08 45.58 68.82
CA ALA A 77 -2.93 45.80 67.95
C ALA A 77 -2.65 44.46 67.26
N PHE A 78 -2.42 44.39 65.96
CA PHE A 78 -1.87 45.46 65.09
C PHE A 78 -2.86 46.05 64.07
N ASP A 79 -2.59 47.32 63.71
CA ASP A 79 -3.22 48.13 62.64
C ASP A 79 -4.74 48.31 62.69
N THR A 80 -5.21 49.08 63.67
CA THR A 80 -6.40 49.98 63.56
C THR A 80 -6.37 51.02 64.69
N GLY A 81 -7.14 52.11 64.57
CA GLY A 81 -6.97 53.33 65.38
C GLY A 81 -7.49 53.31 66.85
N ASP A 82 -7.16 54.40 67.57
CA ASP A 82 -7.59 54.77 68.94
C ASP A 82 -7.05 53.95 70.14
N MET A 83 -5.76 54.12 70.45
CA MET A 83 -5.08 53.54 71.63
C MET A 83 -5.03 54.47 72.87
N ASN A 84 -6.17 54.78 73.50
CA ASN A 84 -6.22 55.68 74.68
C ASN A 84 -6.11 54.98 76.06
N GLN A 85 -5.03 54.20 76.27
CA GLN A 85 -4.19 54.27 77.50
C GLN A 85 -2.96 53.33 77.43
N PHE A 86 -2.18 53.48 76.35
CA PHE A 86 -0.79 53.01 76.28
C PHE A 86 0.03 53.34 77.54
N SER A 87 0.59 52.38 78.28
CA SER A 87 1.60 52.70 79.31
C SER A 87 2.64 51.59 79.49
N TYR A 88 3.90 52.00 79.36
CA TYR A 88 5.11 51.16 79.45
C TYR A 88 5.32 50.18 78.28
N SER A 89 6.02 50.65 77.23
CA SER A 89 6.78 49.79 76.32
C SER A 89 8.23 49.71 76.79
N LYS A 90 8.75 48.50 77.02
CA LYS A 90 10.16 48.29 77.40
C LYS A 90 10.95 47.74 76.23
N SER A 91 12.03 48.43 75.87
CA SER A 91 13.06 47.90 74.97
C SER A 91 14.28 47.54 75.81
N LEU A 92 14.75 46.30 75.68
CA LEU A 92 15.97 45.78 76.30
C LEU A 92 16.67 44.94 75.24
N GLY A 93 17.54 45.57 74.46
CA GLY A 93 18.17 44.94 73.29
C GLY A 93 17.13 44.52 72.24
N SER A 94 17.26 43.27 71.78
CA SER A 94 16.41 42.59 70.78
C SER A 94 15.00 42.25 71.24
N THR A 95 14.70 42.36 72.54
CA THR A 95 13.35 42.13 73.06
C THR A 95 12.56 43.44 73.08
N ARG A 96 11.37 43.43 72.47
CA ARG A 96 10.35 44.47 72.64
C ARG A 96 9.15 43.91 73.35
N GLU A 97 8.60 44.67 74.29
CA GLU A 97 7.43 44.27 75.06
C GLU A 97 6.41 45.41 75.15
N LEU A 98 5.15 45.06 74.91
CA LEU A 98 3.98 45.93 74.97
C LEU A 98 3.01 45.35 75.99
N SER A 99 2.76 46.08 77.09
CA SER A 99 1.97 45.58 78.22
C SER A 99 0.90 46.56 78.67
N MET A 100 -0.21 46.01 79.15
CA MET A 100 -1.26 46.70 79.91
C MET A 100 -1.23 46.20 81.35
N ASP A 101 -1.17 47.13 82.30
CA ASP A 101 -1.46 46.86 83.71
C ASP A 101 -2.49 47.89 84.18
N ILE A 102 -3.69 47.41 84.51
CA ILE A 102 -4.79 48.23 85.07
C ILE A 102 -5.11 47.79 86.53
N GLY A 103 -4.12 47.26 87.25
CA GLY A 103 -4.16 46.92 88.67
C GLY A 103 -4.93 45.65 89.03
N GLN A 104 -5.99 45.30 88.27
CA GLN A 104 -6.77 44.07 88.42
C GLN A 104 -6.59 43.07 87.26
N LEU A 105 -6.03 43.52 86.14
CA LEU A 105 -5.74 42.72 84.95
C LEU A 105 -4.36 43.11 84.41
N PHE A 106 -3.54 42.11 84.13
CA PHE A 106 -2.28 42.26 83.39
C PHE A 106 -2.31 41.46 82.10
N MET A 107 -1.93 42.09 81.00
CA MET A 107 -1.75 41.44 79.70
C MET A 107 -0.48 42.01 79.03
N ALA A 108 0.32 41.17 78.38
CA ALA A 108 1.44 41.64 77.59
C ALA A 108 1.76 40.74 76.40
N LEU A 109 2.28 41.39 75.37
CA LEU A 109 2.82 40.78 74.16
C LEU A 109 4.30 41.13 74.09
N ARG A 110 5.14 40.12 73.88
CA ARG A 110 6.59 40.21 73.74
C ARG A 110 6.98 39.74 72.36
N VAL A 111 7.97 40.35 71.74
CA VAL A 111 8.66 39.81 70.57
C VAL A 111 10.15 39.82 70.85
N ASP A 112 10.81 38.70 70.55
CA ASP A 112 12.25 38.52 70.62
C ASP A 112 12.77 38.39 69.18
N GLU A 113 13.30 39.49 68.64
CA GLU A 113 13.74 39.58 67.24
C GLU A 113 14.96 38.69 66.94
N GLU A 114 15.76 38.35 67.96
CA GLU A 114 16.92 37.45 67.82
C GLU A 114 16.53 35.97 67.88
N LYS A 115 15.59 35.59 68.75
CA LYS A 115 15.12 34.18 68.86
C LYS A 115 14.05 33.82 67.84
N GLN A 116 13.47 34.80 67.14
CA GLN A 116 12.27 34.63 66.33
C GLN A 116 11.15 33.97 67.15
N GLU A 117 10.90 34.55 68.32
CA GLU A 117 9.85 34.15 69.25
C GLU A 117 8.87 35.29 69.50
N PHE A 118 7.57 34.99 69.58
CA PHE A 118 6.60 35.88 70.24
C PHE A 118 6.15 35.29 71.58
N GLY A 119 5.95 36.14 72.57
CA GLY A 119 5.56 35.78 73.92
C GLY A 119 4.22 36.38 74.30
N MET A 120 3.40 35.60 75.00
CA MET A 120 2.11 36.03 75.55
C MET A 120 2.12 35.91 77.07
N ALA A 121 1.75 36.97 77.79
CA ALA A 121 1.53 36.95 79.23
C ALA A 121 0.12 37.47 79.55
N SER A 122 -0.56 36.79 80.48
CA SER A 122 -1.91 37.12 80.93
C SER A 122 -2.14 36.60 82.35
N PHE A 123 -2.53 37.47 83.27
CA PHE A 123 -3.01 37.08 84.61
C PHE A 123 -4.06 38.06 85.14
N LYS A 124 -4.87 37.59 86.08
CA LYS A 124 -6.05 38.28 86.64
C LYS A 124 -5.98 38.29 88.16
N LYS A 125 -6.38 39.40 88.77
CA LYS A 125 -6.37 39.62 90.22
C LYS A 125 -7.78 39.84 90.77
N ASP A 126 -8.51 38.72 90.83
CA ASP A 126 -9.85 38.53 91.43
C ASP A 126 -11.02 39.41 90.94
N THR A 127 -12.20 38.78 90.83
CA THR A 127 -13.54 39.36 90.60
C THR A 127 -13.97 39.91 89.22
N ILE A 128 -13.10 40.18 88.24
CA ILE A 128 -13.54 40.60 86.87
C ILE A 128 -13.75 39.41 85.90
N GLN A 129 -14.80 39.44 85.07
CA GLN A 129 -14.97 38.52 83.92
C GLN A 129 -14.25 39.09 82.69
N SER A 130 -13.30 38.35 82.12
CA SER A 130 -12.44 38.80 81.01
C SER A 130 -12.10 37.64 80.07
N TRP A 131 -11.76 37.95 78.82
CA TRP A 131 -11.46 36.95 77.77
C TRP A 131 -9.94 36.68 77.68
N PRO A 132 -9.52 35.42 77.47
CA PRO A 132 -8.10 35.05 77.42
C PRO A 132 -7.36 35.76 76.28
N ALA A 133 -6.06 35.96 76.47
CA ALA A 133 -5.21 36.59 75.47
C ALA A 133 -5.08 35.67 74.25
N TYR A 134 -5.34 36.17 73.05
CA TYR A 134 -5.08 35.44 71.81
C TYR A 134 -4.30 36.28 70.78
N VAL A 135 -3.81 35.59 69.76
CA VAL A 135 -3.22 36.11 68.52
C VAL A 135 -3.88 35.36 67.37
N GLU A 136 -4.41 36.04 66.36
CA GLU A 136 -5.00 35.42 65.18
C GLU A 136 -4.50 35.99 63.84
N GLN A 137 -4.23 35.08 62.90
CA GLN A 137 -3.83 35.41 61.54
C GLN A 137 -4.70 34.65 60.54
N SER A 138 -5.17 35.35 59.50
CA SER A 138 -5.66 34.74 58.27
C SER A 138 -4.48 34.37 57.36
N ILE A 139 -4.53 33.17 56.79
CA ILE A 139 -3.61 32.68 55.75
C ILE A 139 -4.40 32.36 54.48
N ASP A 140 -3.74 32.38 53.33
CA ASP A 140 -4.35 31.98 52.06
C ASP A 140 -4.36 30.44 51.93
N THR A 141 -5.48 29.88 51.45
CA THR A 141 -5.71 28.43 51.37
C THR A 141 -6.48 28.06 50.10
N GLU A 142 -6.38 26.79 49.69
CA GLU A 142 -7.16 26.23 48.58
C GLU A 142 -8.34 25.40 49.11
N VAL A 143 -9.56 25.74 48.68
CA VAL A 143 -10.79 25.03 49.04
C VAL A 143 -10.66 23.54 48.73
N GLY A 144 -10.89 22.70 49.74
CA GLY A 144 -10.82 21.25 49.62
C GLY A 144 -9.42 20.65 49.73
N LYS A 145 -8.36 21.44 49.93
CA LYS A 145 -7.00 20.92 50.16
C LYS A 145 -6.70 20.79 51.66
N GLU A 146 -5.91 19.77 52.03
CA GLU A 146 -5.47 19.53 53.43
C GLU A 146 -4.16 20.26 53.76
N TYR A 147 -4.12 20.92 54.91
CA TYR A 147 -3.01 21.72 55.44
C TYR A 147 -2.65 21.28 56.85
N THR A 148 -1.39 21.50 57.25
CA THR A 148 -0.90 21.27 58.60
C THR A 148 -0.26 22.54 59.16
N PHE A 149 -0.77 23.02 60.30
CA PHE A 149 -0.12 24.04 61.13
C PHE A 149 0.80 23.36 62.15
N LYS A 150 1.96 23.96 62.43
CA LYS A 150 2.89 23.56 63.50
C LYS A 150 3.41 24.78 64.26
N THR A 151 3.72 24.61 65.55
CA THR A 151 4.41 25.60 66.40
C THR A 151 5.15 24.90 67.54
N ASP A 152 6.23 25.49 68.03
CA ASP A 152 6.89 25.14 69.29
C ASP A 152 6.46 26.11 70.40
N VAL A 153 6.36 25.62 71.64
CA VAL A 153 5.83 26.36 72.80
C VAL A 153 6.68 26.13 74.05
N ARG A 154 7.05 27.19 74.79
CA ARG A 154 7.76 27.10 76.09
C ARG A 154 7.30 28.20 77.06
N MET A 155 7.59 28.09 78.36
CA MET A 155 7.44 29.21 79.30
C MET A 155 8.77 29.90 79.62
N ASP A 156 8.71 31.22 79.78
CA ASP A 156 9.79 32.13 80.14
C ASP A 156 9.40 32.87 81.44
N ILE A 157 10.11 32.60 82.54
CA ILE A 157 9.65 32.87 83.91
C ILE A 157 10.57 33.86 84.62
N ASN A 158 10.00 34.93 85.19
CA ASN A 158 10.76 36.04 85.75
C ASN A 158 11.15 35.83 87.23
N GLY A 159 11.95 34.80 87.51
CA GLY A 159 12.81 34.70 88.71
C GLY A 159 12.14 34.38 90.06
N TYR A 160 10.81 34.38 90.15
CA TYR A 160 10.06 33.91 91.33
C TYR A 160 9.44 32.53 91.05
N GLY A 161 9.54 31.59 91.99
CA GLY A 161 9.47 30.15 91.69
C GLY A 161 8.08 29.52 91.51
N ASN A 162 8.05 28.43 90.72
CA ASN A 162 6.96 27.45 90.58
C ASN A 162 5.58 27.97 90.11
N SER A 163 5.56 28.67 88.98
CA SER A 163 4.34 28.88 88.19
C SER A 163 3.78 27.56 87.62
N LYS A 164 2.47 27.36 87.71
CA LYS A 164 1.75 26.21 87.08
C LYS A 164 1.93 26.23 85.55
N PRO A 165 1.91 25.07 84.86
CA PRO A 165 1.87 25.04 83.40
C PRO A 165 0.63 25.79 82.89
N THR A 166 0.82 26.59 81.83
CA THR A 166 -0.27 27.36 81.22
C THR A 166 -0.89 26.59 80.04
N ILE A 167 -2.21 26.60 79.94
CA ILE A 167 -2.91 26.02 78.78
C ILE A 167 -2.83 27.00 77.61
N VAL A 168 -2.50 26.46 76.44
CA VAL A 168 -2.58 27.15 75.15
C VAL A 168 -3.55 26.37 74.29
N THR A 169 -4.48 27.03 73.61
CA THR A 169 -5.33 26.37 72.62
C THR A 169 -5.05 26.97 71.24
N VAL A 170 -4.83 26.11 70.25
CA VAL A 170 -4.69 26.50 68.84
C VAL A 170 -6.00 26.18 68.13
N ASP A 171 -6.66 27.21 67.63
CA ASP A 171 -7.94 27.10 66.93
C ASP A 171 -7.75 27.29 65.44
N VAL A 172 -8.37 26.43 64.64
CA VAL A 172 -8.54 26.64 63.20
C VAL A 172 -10.00 27.00 62.92
N PHE A 173 -10.22 28.15 62.29
CA PHE A 173 -11.52 28.67 61.89
C PHE A 173 -11.71 28.57 60.39
N ASN A 174 -12.71 27.78 59.99
CA ASN A 174 -13.12 27.55 58.61
C ASN A 174 -14.62 27.85 58.49
N ASP A 175 -14.95 28.94 57.81
CA ASP A 175 -16.32 29.46 57.58
C ASP A 175 -17.23 29.46 58.83
N GLY A 176 -16.64 29.74 60.00
CA GLY A 176 -17.34 29.82 61.29
C GLY A 176 -17.34 28.54 62.13
N TYR A 177 -16.88 27.40 61.59
CA TYR A 177 -16.64 26.20 62.39
C TYR A 177 -15.33 26.32 63.18
N TRP A 178 -15.37 25.92 64.46
CA TRP A 178 -14.25 25.91 65.40
C TRP A 178 -13.76 24.48 65.60
N ASN A 179 -12.46 24.25 65.41
CA ASN A 179 -11.79 23.02 65.80
C ASN A 179 -10.50 23.37 66.55
N GLY A 180 -10.59 23.46 67.87
CA GLY A 180 -9.49 23.84 68.76
C GLY A 180 -8.75 22.64 69.34
N GLN A 181 -7.42 22.71 69.38
CA GLN A 181 -6.56 21.73 70.05
C GLN A 181 -5.81 22.38 71.21
N SER A 182 -6.11 21.96 72.44
CA SER A 182 -5.44 22.43 73.66
C SER A 182 -4.12 21.70 73.92
N LEU A 183 -3.16 22.48 74.43
CA LEU A 183 -1.74 22.18 74.64
C LEU A 183 -1.33 22.74 76.00
N TYR A 184 -0.21 22.27 76.53
CA TYR A 184 0.30 22.69 77.84
C TYR A 184 1.74 23.21 77.71
N ALA A 185 1.96 24.47 78.08
CA ALA A 185 3.27 25.09 78.17
C ALA A 185 3.85 24.89 79.57
N TYR A 186 5.08 24.38 79.66
CA TYR A 186 5.76 24.09 80.94
C TYR A 186 6.99 24.97 81.13
N SER A 187 7.42 25.12 82.39
CA SER A 187 8.70 25.72 82.72
C SER A 187 9.85 24.85 82.20
N ASN A 188 10.88 25.49 81.64
CA ASN A 188 12.13 24.86 81.19
C ASN A 188 11.99 23.70 80.18
N LYS A 189 10.86 23.59 79.46
CA LYS A 189 10.64 22.60 78.41
C LYS A 189 9.95 23.22 77.20
N VAL A 190 10.46 22.90 76.01
CA VAL A 190 9.78 23.14 74.73
C VAL A 190 8.86 21.95 74.42
N ASN A 191 7.62 22.23 74.04
CA ASN A 191 6.66 21.26 73.52
C ASN A 191 6.20 21.70 72.11
N SER A 192 6.28 20.81 71.13
CA SER A 192 5.77 21.04 69.78
C SER A 192 4.28 20.71 69.67
N ALA A 193 3.58 21.43 68.79
CA ALA A 193 2.19 21.21 68.43
C ALA A 193 2.05 21.04 66.91
N SER A 194 1.04 20.26 66.48
CA SER A 194 0.72 20.06 65.07
C SER A 194 -0.77 19.75 64.92
N ILE A 195 -1.50 20.56 64.14
CA ILE A 195 -2.90 20.32 63.78
C ILE A 195 -3.03 20.25 62.25
N THR A 196 -3.75 19.25 61.76
CA THR A 196 -4.04 19.06 60.33
C THR A 196 -5.53 19.30 60.08
N PHE A 197 -5.85 20.07 59.04
CA PHE A 197 -7.20 20.49 58.71
C PHE A 197 -7.41 20.53 57.19
N LYS A 198 -8.65 20.32 56.74
CA LYS A 198 -9.05 20.54 55.35
C LYS A 198 -9.64 21.95 55.22
N ALA A 199 -9.09 22.78 54.33
CA ALA A 199 -9.59 24.12 54.11
C ALA A 199 -10.96 24.08 53.41
N THR A 200 -11.92 24.88 53.88
CA THR A 200 -13.26 25.05 53.26
C THR A 200 -13.39 26.36 52.49
N SER A 201 -12.48 27.30 52.76
CA SER A 201 -12.48 28.67 52.26
C SER A 201 -11.15 29.00 51.57
N THR A 202 -11.11 30.07 50.79
CA THR A 202 -9.85 30.57 50.19
C THR A 202 -8.94 31.29 51.19
N SER A 203 -9.42 31.55 52.40
CA SER A 203 -8.59 31.94 53.53
C SER A 203 -9.07 31.28 54.83
N THR A 204 -8.20 30.49 55.45
CA THR A 204 -8.39 29.94 56.79
C THR A 204 -7.80 30.90 57.83
N ARG A 205 -8.51 31.10 58.96
CA ARG A 205 -7.97 31.85 60.10
C ARG A 205 -7.48 30.91 61.20
N ILE A 206 -6.29 31.17 61.72
CA ILE A 206 -5.69 30.39 62.80
C ILE A 206 -5.47 31.31 64.00
N ARG A 207 -5.88 30.87 65.18
CA ARG A 207 -5.72 31.59 66.45
C ARG A 207 -4.87 30.77 67.41
N ILE A 208 -3.97 31.43 68.12
CA ILE A 208 -3.21 30.89 69.25
C ILE A 208 -3.70 31.64 70.49
N GLN A 209 -4.37 30.94 71.40
CA GLN A 209 -4.94 31.48 72.64
C GLN A 209 -4.14 30.99 73.85
N ARG A 210 -3.80 31.90 74.78
CA ARG A 210 -3.21 31.61 76.09
C ARG A 210 -4.26 31.82 77.18
N ASP A 211 -4.66 30.73 77.81
CA ASP A 211 -5.61 30.77 78.92
C ASP A 211 -4.96 31.37 80.19
N TYR A 212 -5.79 31.86 81.11
CA TYR A 212 -5.31 32.60 82.27
C TYR A 212 -4.55 31.73 83.28
N ALA A 213 -3.37 32.20 83.70
CA ALA A 213 -2.72 31.72 84.90
C ALA A 213 -3.38 32.33 86.15
N GLU A 214 -3.67 31.50 87.16
CA GLU A 214 -4.30 31.90 88.44
C GLU A 214 -3.38 32.72 89.37
N ILE A 215 -2.20 33.12 88.90
CA ILE A 215 -1.11 33.60 89.75
C ILE A 215 -0.68 35.00 89.29
N ASN A 216 -0.48 35.92 90.24
CA ASN A 216 -0.09 37.31 90.01
C ASN A 216 1.40 37.47 89.62
N VAL A 217 1.86 36.74 88.60
CA VAL A 217 3.27 36.71 88.16
C VAL A 217 3.36 36.96 86.66
N LYS A 218 4.32 37.80 86.26
CA LYS A 218 4.55 38.21 84.86
C LYS A 218 5.42 37.19 84.13
N ASP A 219 4.84 36.05 83.79
CA ASP A 219 5.50 35.00 83.00
C ASP A 219 4.92 34.94 81.58
N PHE A 220 5.80 34.70 80.60
CA PHE A 220 5.44 34.65 79.19
C PHE A 220 5.42 33.20 78.70
N THR A 221 4.39 32.85 77.91
CA THR A 221 4.41 31.66 77.06
C THR A 221 4.93 32.08 75.69
N MET A 222 6.13 31.59 75.33
CA MET A 222 6.84 31.90 74.09
C MET A 222 6.51 30.86 73.01
N PHE A 223 6.44 31.33 71.76
CA PHE A 223 6.08 30.59 70.55
C PHE A 223 7.14 30.79 69.46
N SER A 224 7.56 29.71 68.81
CA SER A 224 8.54 29.70 67.71
C SER A 224 8.24 28.59 66.70
N GLY A 225 9.03 28.51 65.61
CA GLY A 225 8.92 27.42 64.62
C GLY A 225 7.60 27.38 63.84
N ILE A 226 6.86 28.50 63.83
CA ILE A 226 5.46 28.52 63.39
C ILE A 226 5.38 28.38 61.88
N THR A 227 4.66 27.37 61.40
CA THR A 227 4.52 27.11 59.95
C THR A 227 3.13 26.60 59.61
N VAL A 228 2.65 26.95 58.42
CA VAL A 228 1.47 26.31 57.81
C VAL A 228 1.77 25.99 56.36
N LYS A 229 1.56 24.74 55.96
CA LYS A 229 1.82 24.23 54.60
C LYS A 229 0.75 23.19 54.24
N LYS A 230 0.60 22.84 52.96
CA LYS A 230 -0.18 21.65 52.56
C LYS A 230 0.38 20.42 53.31
N SER A 231 -0.49 19.49 53.70
CA SER A 231 -0.06 18.28 54.41
C SER A 231 0.76 17.37 53.49
N ASP A 232 1.64 16.53 54.05
CA ASP A 232 2.46 15.61 53.26
C ASP A 232 1.60 14.68 52.38
N LYS A 233 0.40 14.32 52.86
CA LYS A 233 -0.62 13.57 52.10
C LYS A 233 -1.19 14.38 50.94
N GLN A 234 -1.51 15.66 51.16
CA GLN A 234 -2.07 16.51 50.13
C GLN A 234 -1.09 16.76 48.99
N VAL A 235 0.20 16.94 49.32
CA VAL A 235 1.29 17.07 48.35
C VAL A 235 1.43 15.78 47.53
N GLU A 236 1.33 14.61 48.15
CA GLU A 236 1.42 13.33 47.42
C GLU A 236 0.21 13.08 46.50
N ILE A 237 -1.00 13.43 46.93
CA ILE A 237 -2.21 13.41 46.08
C ILE A 237 -2.02 14.32 44.87
N GLU A 238 -1.48 15.53 45.07
CA GLU A 238 -1.27 16.49 43.97
C GLU A 238 -0.26 16.01 42.94
N LYS A 239 0.81 15.31 43.34
CA LYS A 239 1.72 14.64 42.38
C LYS A 239 0.98 13.59 41.56
N GLN A 240 0.17 12.75 42.20
CA GLN A 240 -0.58 11.69 41.51
C GLN A 240 -1.63 12.26 40.55
N GLU A 241 -2.29 13.36 40.91
CA GLU A 241 -3.18 14.12 40.02
C GLU A 241 -2.42 14.70 38.79
N ILE A 242 -1.16 15.11 38.97
CA ILE A 242 -0.29 15.68 37.93
C ILE A 242 0.35 14.62 37.01
N ASP A 243 0.70 13.43 37.52
CA ASP A 243 1.34 12.35 36.74
C ASP A 243 0.32 11.48 35.97
N ALA A 244 -0.94 11.41 36.40
CA ALA A 244 -1.96 10.59 35.74
C ALA A 244 -2.14 10.85 34.22
N PRO A 245 -2.06 12.10 33.71
CA PRO A 245 -2.02 12.36 32.26
C PRO A 245 -0.80 11.75 31.56
N ASN A 246 0.39 11.82 32.18
CA ASN A 246 1.63 11.27 31.63
C ASN A 246 1.56 9.74 31.58
N GLN A 247 1.10 9.10 32.67
CA GLN A 247 0.85 7.65 32.71
C GLN A 247 -0.10 7.22 31.60
N LYS A 248 -1.21 7.94 31.39
CA LYS A 248 -2.18 7.64 30.32
C LYS A 248 -1.54 7.79 28.93
N ALA A 249 -0.85 8.90 28.67
CA ALA A 249 -0.22 9.16 27.38
C ALA A 249 0.87 8.13 27.05
N ALA A 250 1.71 7.78 28.03
CA ALA A 250 2.73 6.74 27.89
C ALA A 250 2.12 5.36 27.67
N ARG A 251 1.05 4.99 28.40
CA ARG A 251 0.33 3.73 28.21
C ARG A 251 -0.35 3.63 26.85
N GLU A 252 -0.97 4.71 26.37
CA GLU A 252 -1.53 4.72 25.01
C GLU A 252 -0.44 4.62 23.94
N ALA A 253 0.67 5.34 24.09
CA ALA A 253 1.80 5.27 23.16
C ALA A 253 2.43 3.87 23.11
N VAL A 254 2.74 3.27 24.26
CA VAL A 254 3.31 1.91 24.35
C VAL A 254 2.34 0.87 23.78
N ASN A 255 1.04 0.95 24.11
CA ASN A 255 0.07 0.00 23.56
C ASN A 255 -0.07 0.15 22.02
N ASN A 256 0.02 1.36 21.48
CA ASN A 256 -0.06 1.60 20.03
C ASN A 256 1.13 0.99 19.23
N LEU A 257 2.21 0.57 19.88
CA LEU A 257 3.31 -0.17 19.24
C LEU A 257 2.91 -1.60 18.84
N PHE A 258 1.80 -2.13 19.40
CA PHE A 258 1.36 -3.52 19.27
C PHE A 258 0.04 -3.68 18.53
N GLU A 259 -0.09 -4.81 17.83
CA GLU A 259 -1.33 -5.22 17.17
C GLU A 259 -2.47 -5.34 18.19
N ASN A 260 -3.67 -4.88 17.81
CA ASN A 260 -4.84 -4.80 18.68
C ASN A 260 -4.64 -4.00 19.99
N LYS A 261 -3.61 -3.13 20.04
CA LYS A 261 -3.21 -2.34 21.22
C LYS A 261 -2.83 -3.20 22.45
N ASN A 262 -2.29 -4.40 22.24
CA ASN A 262 -2.00 -5.38 23.29
C ASN A 262 -0.48 -5.69 23.42
N PRO A 263 0.20 -5.24 24.50
CA PRO A 263 1.63 -5.54 24.74
C PRO A 263 2.03 -7.02 24.87
N LEU A 264 1.06 -7.95 24.96
CA LEU A 264 1.31 -9.39 24.93
C LEU A 264 1.25 -9.98 23.51
N GLY A 265 1.03 -9.15 22.48
CA GLY A 265 0.94 -9.54 21.08
C GLY A 265 2.21 -9.22 20.27
N ASN A 266 2.06 -9.22 18.95
CA ASN A 266 3.09 -8.76 18.02
C ASN A 266 3.15 -7.23 17.98
N ILE A 267 4.32 -6.66 17.66
CA ILE A 267 4.43 -5.27 17.19
C ILE A 267 3.66 -5.03 15.88
N VAL A 268 3.18 -3.80 15.67
CA VAL A 268 2.44 -3.45 14.46
C VAL A 268 3.29 -3.59 13.19
N THR A 269 2.65 -4.08 12.13
CA THR A 269 3.21 -4.08 10.78
C THR A 269 3.57 -2.65 10.37
N GLY A 270 4.85 -2.42 10.04
CA GLY A 270 5.38 -1.10 9.66
C GLY A 270 6.05 -0.28 10.77
N LEU A 271 6.03 -0.74 12.03
CA LEU A 271 6.70 -0.05 13.17
C LEU A 271 8.17 0.28 12.86
N ILE A 272 8.63 1.50 13.19
CA ILE A 272 10.02 1.93 13.06
C ILE A 272 10.65 2.35 14.40
N GLN A 273 11.99 2.45 14.43
CA GLN A 273 12.74 2.84 15.63
C GLN A 273 12.34 4.21 16.20
N GLN A 274 11.84 5.12 15.36
CA GLN A 274 11.32 6.41 15.80
C GLN A 274 10.06 6.27 16.67
N ASP A 275 9.23 5.25 16.44
CA ASP A 275 8.00 5.02 17.21
C ASP A 275 8.33 4.55 18.64
N ILE A 276 9.28 3.60 18.77
CA ILE A 276 9.85 3.21 20.06
C ILE A 276 10.43 4.44 20.78
N THR A 277 11.18 5.28 20.05
CA THR A 277 11.82 6.49 20.60
C THR A 277 10.77 7.51 21.09
N ASN A 278 9.67 7.68 20.34
CA ASN A 278 8.55 8.54 20.72
C ASN A 278 7.82 8.01 21.97
N ALA A 279 7.60 6.70 22.06
CA ALA A 279 7.02 6.07 23.25
C ALA A 279 7.96 6.19 24.47
N GLN A 280 9.27 5.94 24.29
CA GLN A 280 10.29 6.12 25.34
C GLN A 280 10.28 7.54 25.91
N ASN A 281 10.16 8.56 25.07
CA ASN A 281 10.08 9.96 25.50
C ASN A 281 8.84 10.26 26.37
N LEU A 282 7.74 9.52 26.20
CA LEU A 282 6.54 9.63 27.04
C LEU A 282 6.66 8.78 28.32
N VAL A 283 7.19 7.56 28.24
CA VAL A 283 7.50 6.74 29.43
C VAL A 283 8.48 7.47 30.35
N ASN A 284 9.45 8.21 29.79
CA ASN A 284 10.39 9.03 30.55
C ASN A 284 9.73 10.14 31.37
N GLN A 285 8.53 10.62 30.97
CA GLN A 285 7.77 11.68 31.67
C GLN A 285 6.92 11.18 32.84
N VAL A 286 6.78 9.86 33.02
CA VAL A 286 6.05 9.27 34.15
C VAL A 286 6.86 9.40 35.45
N GLU A 287 6.27 9.93 36.52
CA GLU A 287 6.90 10.02 37.84
C GLU A 287 6.72 8.74 38.69
N ASP A 288 5.58 8.05 38.60
CA ASP A 288 5.36 6.78 39.32
C ASP A 288 6.34 5.70 38.83
N ALA A 289 7.29 5.34 39.70
CA ALA A 289 8.35 4.38 39.39
C ALA A 289 7.82 2.96 39.08
N THR A 290 6.67 2.57 39.63
CA THR A 290 6.08 1.24 39.41
C THR A 290 5.43 1.17 38.03
N GLN A 291 4.63 2.20 37.70
CA GLN A 291 3.97 2.34 36.40
C GLN A 291 4.99 2.53 35.28
N LYS A 292 6.04 3.34 35.53
CA LYS A 292 7.17 3.53 34.62
C LYS A 292 7.92 2.22 34.35
N ALA A 293 8.19 1.41 35.37
CA ALA A 293 8.84 0.11 35.20
C ALA A 293 7.98 -0.89 34.41
N ALA A 294 6.66 -0.90 34.62
CA ALA A 294 5.74 -1.72 33.84
C ALA A 294 5.68 -1.29 32.37
N LEU A 295 5.61 0.02 32.10
CA LEU A 295 5.65 0.59 30.75
C LEU A 295 6.98 0.34 30.04
N GLN A 296 8.11 0.45 30.75
CA GLN A 296 9.43 0.19 30.20
C GLN A 296 9.55 -1.28 29.77
N LYS A 297 9.10 -2.24 30.60
CA LYS A 297 9.13 -3.66 30.25
C LYS A 297 8.35 -3.97 28.96
N ASP A 298 7.17 -3.37 28.81
CA ASP A 298 6.35 -3.53 27.61
C ASP A 298 7.05 -2.90 26.36
N LEU A 299 7.71 -1.76 26.55
CA LEU A 299 8.49 -1.06 25.52
C LEU A 299 9.76 -1.82 25.11
N ASP A 300 10.46 -2.44 26.07
CA ASP A 300 11.65 -3.27 25.85
C ASP A 300 11.30 -4.53 25.05
N GLU A 301 10.12 -5.12 25.25
CA GLU A 301 9.62 -6.23 24.43
C GLU A 301 9.29 -5.76 23.00
N ALA A 302 8.71 -4.57 22.83
CA ALA A 302 8.48 -3.98 21.50
C ALA A 302 9.80 -3.74 20.74
N GLN A 303 10.82 -3.21 21.42
CA GLN A 303 12.18 -3.05 20.87
C GLN A 303 12.77 -4.42 20.48
N LYS A 304 12.72 -5.41 21.38
CA LYS A 304 13.21 -6.78 21.13
C LYS A 304 12.53 -7.46 19.94
N GLN A 305 11.22 -7.28 19.76
CA GLN A 305 10.51 -7.77 18.57
C GLN A 305 10.91 -7.01 17.30
N LEU A 306 11.10 -5.69 17.38
CA LEU A 306 11.56 -4.87 16.26
C LEU A 306 12.96 -5.30 15.79
N ASP A 307 13.89 -5.50 16.72
CA ASP A 307 15.25 -5.95 16.43
C ASP A 307 15.26 -7.38 15.87
N ALA A 308 14.46 -8.30 16.43
CA ALA A 308 14.32 -9.65 15.88
C ALA A 308 13.77 -9.64 14.44
N ARG A 309 12.74 -8.82 14.17
CA ARG A 309 12.15 -8.64 12.84
C ARG A 309 13.16 -8.05 11.84
N ASN A 310 13.94 -7.06 12.27
CA ASN A 310 14.98 -6.42 11.45
C ASN A 310 16.15 -7.38 11.18
N ALA A 311 16.58 -8.17 12.17
CA ALA A 311 17.60 -9.21 12.02
C ALA A 311 17.15 -10.34 11.08
N ALA A 312 15.90 -10.79 11.17
CA ALA A 312 15.32 -11.77 10.26
C ALA A 312 15.25 -11.23 8.81
N ALA A 313 14.88 -9.96 8.62
CA ALA A 313 14.92 -9.31 7.30
C ALA A 313 16.36 -9.22 6.74
N ALA A 314 17.34 -8.89 7.59
CA ALA A 314 18.75 -8.84 7.21
C ALA A 314 19.37 -10.22 6.94
N GLU A 315 18.91 -11.28 7.60
CA GLU A 315 19.24 -12.67 7.25
C GLU A 315 18.63 -13.07 5.90
N LYS A 316 17.33 -12.81 5.68
CA LYS A 316 16.67 -13.09 4.41
C LYS A 316 17.39 -12.40 3.24
N ALA A 317 17.74 -11.12 3.38
CA ALA A 317 18.48 -10.39 2.35
C ALA A 317 19.88 -10.98 2.06
N ARG A 318 20.56 -11.56 3.07
CA ARG A 318 21.83 -12.27 2.88
C ARG A 318 21.64 -13.62 2.19
N GLN A 319 20.60 -14.37 2.54
CA GLN A 319 20.24 -15.61 1.84
C GLN A 319 19.90 -15.36 0.38
N GLU A 320 19.08 -14.36 0.08
CA GLU A 320 18.72 -13.99 -1.30
C GLU A 320 19.96 -13.54 -2.10
N ALA A 321 20.80 -12.66 -1.54
CA ALA A 321 22.01 -12.21 -2.21
C ALA A 321 23.04 -13.33 -2.47
N ALA A 322 23.15 -14.30 -1.55
CA ALA A 322 24.00 -15.47 -1.70
C ALA A 322 23.42 -16.46 -2.71
N GLU A 323 22.12 -16.76 -2.65
CA GLU A 323 21.46 -17.66 -3.61
C GLU A 323 21.53 -17.11 -5.03
N THR A 324 21.29 -15.80 -5.22
CA THR A 324 21.48 -15.14 -6.52
C THR A 324 22.90 -15.37 -7.03
N SER A 325 23.95 -15.09 -6.25
CA SER A 325 25.31 -15.21 -6.79
C SER A 325 25.91 -16.61 -6.84
N VAL A 326 25.39 -17.59 -6.11
CA VAL A 326 25.70 -19.00 -6.40
C VAL A 326 25.04 -19.41 -7.72
N LYS A 327 23.76 -19.07 -7.92
CA LYS A 327 23.04 -19.32 -9.19
C LYS A 327 23.71 -18.61 -10.38
N GLU A 328 24.20 -17.39 -10.19
CA GLU A 328 24.88 -16.62 -11.25
C GLU A 328 26.16 -17.30 -11.78
N LEU A 329 26.72 -18.31 -11.10
CA LEU A 329 27.84 -19.11 -11.60
C LEU A 329 27.44 -20.11 -12.70
N PHE A 330 26.15 -20.45 -12.82
CA PHE A 330 25.63 -21.53 -13.67
C PHE A 330 24.80 -21.06 -14.87
N ASN A 331 24.90 -21.76 -16.00
CA ASN A 331 24.06 -21.49 -17.18
C ASN A 331 22.57 -21.54 -16.82
N ASN A 332 21.79 -20.64 -17.43
CA ASN A 332 20.39 -20.35 -17.08
C ASN A 332 20.07 -20.11 -15.58
N ASN A 333 21.09 -19.86 -14.75
CA ASN A 333 21.00 -19.76 -13.29
C ASN A 333 20.54 -21.06 -12.60
N ASP A 334 20.78 -22.22 -13.21
CA ASP A 334 20.44 -23.56 -12.69
C ASP A 334 21.66 -24.25 -12.07
N VAL A 335 21.67 -24.38 -10.74
CA VAL A 335 22.73 -25.03 -9.94
C VAL A 335 22.87 -26.54 -10.16
N THR A 336 22.04 -27.16 -11.00
CA THR A 336 22.18 -28.56 -11.42
C THR A 336 22.80 -28.73 -12.80
N GLY A 337 22.99 -27.63 -13.54
CA GLY A 337 23.62 -27.60 -14.86
C GLY A 337 25.13 -27.33 -14.84
N SER A 338 25.64 -26.84 -15.97
CA SER A 338 27.04 -26.45 -16.15
C SER A 338 27.30 -25.02 -15.65
N ILE A 339 28.52 -24.72 -15.18
CA ILE A 339 28.96 -23.34 -14.92
C ILE A 339 29.02 -22.51 -16.21
N LYS A 340 29.05 -21.17 -16.11
CA LYS A 340 29.11 -20.26 -17.28
C LYS A 340 30.51 -20.19 -17.89
N ASP A 341 30.58 -19.94 -19.21
CA ASP A 341 31.83 -19.59 -19.93
C ASP A 341 32.57 -18.37 -19.36
N SER A 342 31.84 -17.49 -18.64
CA SER A 342 32.38 -16.32 -17.94
C SER A 342 32.72 -16.58 -16.45
N THR A 343 32.31 -17.72 -15.89
CA THR A 343 32.64 -18.10 -14.51
C THR A 343 34.13 -18.36 -14.38
N ASN A 344 34.72 -17.82 -13.33
CA ASN A 344 36.15 -17.85 -13.03
C ASN A 344 36.34 -17.80 -11.51
N GLN A 345 37.55 -18.09 -11.02
CA GLN A 345 37.81 -18.16 -9.57
C GLN A 345 37.35 -16.92 -8.81
N ALA A 346 37.55 -15.70 -9.33
CA ALA A 346 37.11 -14.49 -8.65
C ALA A 346 35.57 -14.36 -8.57
N ALA A 347 34.81 -14.96 -9.49
CA ALA A 347 33.35 -15.05 -9.36
C ALA A 347 32.95 -16.03 -8.24
N ILE A 348 33.64 -17.18 -8.16
CA ILE A 348 33.42 -18.20 -7.12
C ILE A 348 33.79 -17.64 -5.74
N ASP A 349 34.93 -16.96 -5.59
CA ASP A 349 35.38 -16.32 -4.35
C ASP A 349 34.41 -15.22 -3.86
N ASN A 350 33.78 -14.50 -4.78
CA ASN A 350 32.75 -13.49 -4.46
C ASN A 350 31.42 -14.14 -4.04
N ALA A 351 31.07 -15.30 -4.61
CA ALA A 351 29.93 -16.09 -4.14
C ALA A 351 30.22 -16.69 -2.75
N GLN A 352 31.42 -17.21 -2.50
CA GLN A 352 31.86 -17.72 -1.20
C GLN A 352 31.70 -16.67 -0.09
N GLN A 353 32.16 -15.44 -0.31
CA GLN A 353 31.99 -14.34 0.66
C GLN A 353 30.52 -14.06 1.02
N LYS A 354 29.59 -14.23 0.07
CA LYS A 354 28.15 -14.05 0.31
C LYS A 354 27.54 -15.24 1.05
N VAL A 355 27.88 -16.47 0.65
CA VAL A 355 27.51 -17.70 1.37
C VAL A 355 28.05 -17.66 2.80
N ASP A 356 29.25 -17.10 3.00
CA ASP A 356 29.86 -17.01 4.32
C ASP A 356 29.13 -16.07 5.27
N ALA A 357 28.52 -15.00 4.74
CA ALA A 357 27.73 -14.04 5.48
C ALA A 357 26.35 -14.55 5.90
N VAL A 358 25.84 -15.65 5.32
CA VAL A 358 24.55 -16.28 5.72
C VAL A 358 24.67 -16.83 7.15
N THR A 359 23.68 -16.57 8.02
CA THR A 359 23.69 -17.07 9.41
C THR A 359 22.72 -18.22 9.69
N ASP A 360 21.77 -18.52 8.81
CA ASP A 360 21.05 -19.80 8.83
C ASP A 360 21.98 -20.94 8.38
N SER A 361 22.26 -21.88 9.29
CA SER A 361 23.18 -23.00 9.03
C SER A 361 22.66 -23.99 7.99
N THR A 362 21.35 -24.12 7.83
CA THR A 362 20.72 -25.03 6.86
C THR A 362 20.83 -24.44 5.46
N LYS A 363 20.46 -23.17 5.31
CA LYS A 363 20.55 -22.48 4.02
C LYS A 363 22.01 -22.25 3.59
N LYS A 364 22.91 -21.95 4.54
CA LYS A 364 24.35 -21.89 4.26
C LYS A 364 24.89 -23.24 3.77
N ALA A 365 24.49 -24.37 4.36
CA ALA A 365 24.94 -25.69 3.91
C ALA A 365 24.40 -26.07 2.51
N GLU A 366 23.15 -25.71 2.19
CA GLU A 366 22.60 -25.88 0.84
C GLU A 366 23.39 -25.08 -0.20
N LEU A 367 23.62 -23.79 0.08
CA LEU A 367 24.34 -22.89 -0.82
C LEU A 367 25.82 -23.27 -0.96
N GLN A 368 26.48 -23.69 0.12
CA GLN A 368 27.86 -24.18 0.08
C GLN A 368 27.96 -25.41 -0.81
N LYS A 369 27.07 -26.40 -0.70
CA LYS A 369 27.08 -27.58 -1.57
C LYS A 369 27.01 -27.22 -3.06
N ASN A 370 26.17 -26.24 -3.41
CA ASN A 370 26.01 -25.79 -4.80
C ASN A 370 27.24 -24.97 -5.28
N LEU A 371 27.91 -24.27 -4.37
CA LEU A 371 29.16 -23.55 -4.64
C LEU A 371 30.36 -24.50 -4.78
N ASP A 372 30.42 -25.54 -3.94
CA ASP A 372 31.39 -26.64 -4.01
C ASP A 372 31.27 -27.37 -5.35
N GLU A 373 30.04 -27.54 -5.86
CA GLU A 373 29.78 -28.07 -7.21
C GLU A 373 30.32 -27.14 -8.32
N ALA A 374 30.14 -25.82 -8.20
CA ALA A 374 30.73 -24.86 -9.15
C ALA A 374 32.26 -24.92 -9.15
N GLN A 375 32.90 -24.97 -7.97
CA GLN A 375 34.35 -25.18 -7.86
C GLN A 375 34.76 -26.56 -8.39
N ARG A 376 33.94 -27.61 -8.19
CA ARG A 376 34.20 -28.96 -8.73
C ARG A 376 34.16 -28.99 -10.25
N GLN A 377 33.33 -28.17 -10.90
CA GLN A 377 33.30 -28.02 -12.35
C GLN A 377 34.43 -27.13 -12.88
N PHE A 378 34.90 -26.15 -12.12
CA PHE A 378 36.04 -25.29 -12.48
C PHE A 378 37.41 -25.98 -12.31
N ASP A 379 37.57 -26.79 -11.26
CA ASP A 379 38.80 -27.52 -10.94
C ASP A 379 39.01 -28.75 -11.85
N VAL A 380 39.23 -28.50 -13.14
CA VAL A 380 39.56 -29.52 -14.14
C VAL A 380 41.03 -29.40 -14.55
N ASN A 381 41.67 -30.54 -14.80
CA ASN A 381 42.99 -30.65 -15.40
C ASN A 381 42.93 -31.69 -16.53
N TYR A 382 43.87 -31.62 -17.48
CA TYR A 382 44.01 -32.57 -18.57
C TYR A 382 45.47 -32.98 -18.78
N GLU A 383 45.69 -34.25 -19.05
CA GLU A 383 47.00 -34.81 -19.41
C GLU A 383 46.96 -35.26 -20.88
N TYR A 384 47.86 -34.73 -21.70
CA TYR A 384 48.12 -35.22 -23.06
C TYR A 384 49.33 -36.16 -23.00
N ARG A 385 49.26 -37.33 -23.66
CA ARG A 385 50.44 -38.21 -23.88
C ARG A 385 50.63 -38.49 -25.37
N LEU A 386 51.81 -38.17 -25.90
CA LEU A 386 52.20 -38.43 -27.27
C LEU A 386 53.15 -39.65 -27.29
N LYS A 387 52.72 -40.75 -27.93
CA LYS A 387 53.41 -42.05 -27.91
C LYS A 387 54.04 -42.38 -29.26
N GLY A 388 55.30 -42.77 -29.20
CA GLY A 388 56.13 -43.16 -30.33
C GLY A 388 56.22 -44.67 -30.54
N LEU A 389 57.34 -45.11 -31.15
CA LEU A 389 57.65 -46.52 -31.37
C LEU A 389 57.67 -47.30 -30.04
N GLY A 390 56.98 -48.44 -30.01
CA GLY A 390 56.89 -49.27 -28.79
C GLY A 390 56.12 -48.60 -27.66
N ASP A 391 55.15 -47.74 -28.00
CA ASP A 391 54.27 -47.00 -27.09
C ASP A 391 54.99 -46.01 -26.14
N ASN A 392 56.27 -45.74 -26.43
CA ASN A 392 57.12 -44.84 -25.63
C ASN A 392 56.57 -43.39 -25.64
N THR A 393 56.16 -42.89 -24.48
CA THR A 393 55.64 -41.51 -24.35
C THR A 393 56.80 -40.51 -24.42
N PHE A 394 57.00 -39.89 -25.60
CA PHE A 394 58.12 -38.97 -25.84
C PHE A 394 57.81 -37.53 -25.44
N ALA A 395 56.54 -37.17 -25.29
CA ALA A 395 56.12 -35.88 -24.74
C ALA A 395 54.77 -35.97 -24.00
N THR A 396 54.58 -35.12 -22.99
CA THR A 396 53.27 -34.83 -22.36
C THR A 396 52.95 -33.34 -22.38
N ILE A 397 51.67 -33.02 -22.19
CA ILE A 397 51.20 -31.67 -21.89
C ILE A 397 50.26 -31.75 -20.69
N ASP A 398 50.68 -31.17 -19.57
CA ASP A 398 49.96 -31.23 -18.31
C ASP A 398 49.26 -29.88 -18.09
N ILE A 399 47.95 -29.84 -18.31
CA ILE A 399 47.14 -28.62 -18.37
C ILE A 399 46.33 -28.49 -17.08
N SER A 400 46.47 -27.36 -16.39
CA SER A 400 45.68 -27.04 -15.22
C SER A 400 44.80 -25.81 -15.46
N MET A 401 43.48 -26.00 -15.46
CA MET A 401 42.52 -24.91 -15.68
C MET A 401 42.50 -23.95 -14.48
N GLN A 402 42.57 -24.48 -13.25
CA GLN A 402 42.64 -23.67 -12.03
C GLN A 402 43.83 -22.69 -12.03
N LYS A 403 45.00 -23.13 -12.53
CA LYS A 403 46.22 -22.31 -12.60
C LYS A 403 46.38 -21.55 -13.91
N MET A 404 45.59 -21.90 -14.93
CA MET A 404 45.70 -21.44 -16.30
C MET A 404 47.12 -21.60 -16.88
N TRP A 405 47.74 -22.77 -16.73
CA TRP A 405 49.04 -23.10 -17.35
C TRP A 405 49.00 -24.46 -18.05
N ALA A 406 49.84 -24.61 -19.08
CA ALA A 406 50.24 -25.89 -19.66
C ALA A 406 51.73 -26.13 -19.38
N ASP A 407 52.07 -27.27 -18.79
CA ASP A 407 53.46 -27.74 -18.65
C ASP A 407 53.76 -28.75 -19.77
N ILE A 408 54.59 -28.37 -20.74
CA ILE A 408 55.02 -29.25 -21.84
C ILE A 408 56.31 -29.95 -21.40
N ASN A 409 56.26 -31.28 -21.29
CA ASN A 409 57.39 -32.11 -20.89
C ASN A 409 57.83 -33.00 -22.06
N ILE A 410 59.11 -32.98 -22.39
CA ILE A 410 59.71 -33.72 -23.52
C ILE A 410 60.81 -34.63 -22.99
N GLN A 411 60.80 -35.89 -23.42
CA GLN A 411 61.83 -36.87 -23.09
C GLN A 411 62.96 -36.86 -24.14
N ALA A 412 64.17 -37.26 -23.73
CA ALA A 412 65.29 -37.42 -24.65
C ALA A 412 65.12 -38.70 -25.49
N GLY A 413 65.27 -38.59 -26.82
CA GLY A 413 65.11 -39.72 -27.74
C GLY A 413 64.43 -39.36 -29.06
N ALA A 414 64.47 -40.32 -30.00
CA ALA A 414 63.74 -40.24 -31.26
C ALA A 414 62.31 -40.78 -31.07
N PRO A 415 61.25 -40.07 -31.47
CA PRO A 415 59.86 -40.53 -31.31
C PRO A 415 59.60 -41.86 -32.02
N HIS A 416 60.00 -41.99 -33.29
CA HIS A 416 59.75 -43.20 -34.09
C HIS A 416 60.73 -43.29 -35.26
N VAL A 417 61.81 -44.08 -35.09
CA VAL A 417 63.00 -44.10 -35.97
C VAL A 417 62.75 -44.42 -37.45
N TYR A 418 61.59 -44.99 -37.81
CA TYR A 418 61.25 -45.27 -39.21
C TYR A 418 60.60 -44.10 -39.97
N PHE A 419 60.38 -42.93 -39.34
CA PHE A 419 59.84 -41.73 -39.99
C PHE A 419 60.87 -40.60 -40.02
N ALA A 420 61.40 -40.29 -41.21
CA ALA A 420 62.42 -39.26 -41.42
C ALA A 420 61.86 -37.82 -41.52
N ASP A 421 60.57 -37.65 -41.26
CA ASP A 421 59.78 -36.43 -41.42
C ASP A 421 58.89 -36.19 -40.18
N THR A 422 58.02 -35.17 -40.23
CA THR A 422 57.19 -34.78 -39.08
C THR A 422 56.31 -35.94 -38.59
N TYR A 423 56.60 -36.37 -37.37
CA TYR A 423 55.85 -37.40 -36.67
C TYR A 423 54.76 -36.81 -35.79
N ALA A 424 55.05 -35.70 -35.11
CA ALA A 424 54.10 -34.99 -34.27
C ALA A 424 54.42 -33.49 -34.21
N SER A 425 53.46 -32.68 -33.77
CA SER A 425 53.71 -31.32 -33.30
C SER A 425 52.74 -30.90 -32.19
N ILE A 426 53.19 -29.95 -31.37
CA ILE A 426 52.39 -29.25 -30.37
C ILE A 426 52.46 -27.77 -30.73
N VAL A 427 51.30 -27.10 -30.82
CA VAL A 427 51.17 -25.67 -31.06
C VAL A 427 50.15 -25.10 -30.09
N ILE A 428 50.50 -24.03 -29.37
CA ILE A 428 49.62 -23.27 -28.50
C ILE A 428 49.58 -21.84 -29.02
N GLN A 429 48.38 -21.34 -29.31
CA GLN A 429 48.13 -19.98 -29.82
C GLN A 429 47.21 -19.20 -28.88
N ASP A 430 47.31 -17.87 -28.88
CA ASP A 430 46.30 -17.02 -28.26
C ASP A 430 45.02 -16.93 -29.12
N LYS A 431 43.96 -16.33 -28.56
CA LYS A 431 42.68 -16.10 -29.25
C LYS A 431 42.78 -15.28 -30.55
N ALA A 432 43.87 -14.54 -30.76
CA ALA A 432 44.13 -13.79 -31.99
C ALA A 432 45.00 -14.57 -33.00
N GLY A 433 45.40 -15.80 -32.67
CA GLY A 433 46.23 -16.67 -33.50
C GLY A 433 47.73 -16.49 -33.33
N ASN A 434 48.20 -15.66 -32.38
CA ASN A 434 49.64 -15.49 -32.14
C ASN A 434 50.21 -16.74 -31.46
N GLU A 435 51.36 -17.23 -31.93
CA GLU A 435 52.02 -18.39 -31.33
C GLU A 435 52.57 -18.06 -29.93
N LYS A 436 52.16 -18.85 -28.94
CA LYS A 436 52.66 -18.81 -27.55
C LYS A 436 53.72 -19.89 -27.32
N TYR A 437 53.62 -20.99 -28.05
CA TYR A 437 54.60 -22.09 -28.10
C TYR A 437 54.35 -22.94 -29.34
N ALA A 438 55.40 -23.32 -30.07
CA ALA A 438 55.33 -24.42 -31.03
C ALA A 438 56.55 -25.34 -30.91
N LYS A 439 56.32 -26.63 -31.13
CA LYS A 439 57.36 -27.67 -31.19
C LYS A 439 56.98 -28.74 -32.21
N THR A 440 57.79 -28.87 -33.24
CA THR A 440 57.74 -29.97 -34.20
C THR A 440 58.68 -31.10 -33.76
N PHE A 441 58.23 -32.34 -33.96
CA PHE A 441 58.98 -33.57 -33.70
C PHE A 441 59.14 -34.34 -35.02
N ILE A 442 60.36 -34.43 -35.53
CA ILE A 442 60.72 -35.36 -36.61
C ILE A 442 60.88 -36.75 -36.00
N GLY A 443 60.40 -37.80 -36.66
CA GLY A 443 60.33 -39.14 -36.06
C GLY A 443 61.68 -39.78 -35.75
N ALA A 444 62.66 -39.61 -36.64
CA ALA A 444 64.01 -40.17 -36.50
C ALA A 444 64.99 -39.28 -35.72
N ASP A 445 64.66 -38.00 -35.49
CA ASP A 445 65.57 -37.07 -34.81
C ASP A 445 65.53 -37.25 -33.29
N THR A 446 66.70 -37.38 -32.68
CA THR A 446 66.85 -37.45 -31.22
C THR A 446 66.58 -36.09 -30.58
N ASN A 447 65.46 -35.97 -29.89
CA ASN A 447 65.14 -34.82 -29.06
C ASN A 447 66.02 -34.80 -27.80
N GLN A 448 66.24 -33.60 -27.26
CA GLN A 448 66.77 -33.40 -25.91
C GLN A 448 65.61 -33.34 -24.91
N ALA A 449 65.86 -33.75 -23.66
CA ALA A 449 64.87 -33.61 -22.61
C ALA A 449 64.67 -32.13 -22.23
N SER A 450 63.43 -31.69 -22.06
CA SER A 450 63.09 -30.31 -21.69
C SER A 450 61.72 -30.22 -21.03
N SER A 451 61.55 -29.24 -20.13
CA SER A 451 60.26 -28.88 -19.54
C SER A 451 60.01 -27.38 -19.76
N VAL A 452 58.83 -27.01 -20.23
CA VAL A 452 58.45 -25.61 -20.55
C VAL A 452 57.04 -25.33 -20.03
N ARG A 453 56.89 -24.32 -19.17
CA ARG A 453 55.59 -23.80 -18.73
C ARG A 453 55.10 -22.70 -19.66
N VAL A 454 53.91 -22.87 -20.22
CA VAL A 454 53.22 -21.88 -21.05
C VAL A 454 51.99 -21.37 -20.30
N PRO A 455 51.84 -20.05 -20.06
CA PRO A 455 50.63 -19.50 -19.47
C PRO A 455 49.47 -19.52 -20.48
N LEU A 456 48.29 -19.93 -20.04
CA LEU A 456 47.06 -20.01 -20.83
C LEU A 456 46.10 -18.85 -20.51
N ALA A 457 45.15 -18.61 -21.41
CA ALA A 457 44.00 -17.73 -21.26
C ALA A 457 42.73 -18.37 -21.85
N ILE A 458 41.56 -17.89 -21.44
CA ILE A 458 40.29 -18.37 -22.01
C ILE A 458 40.20 -17.91 -23.48
N GLY A 459 39.98 -18.87 -24.38
CA GLY A 459 39.99 -18.71 -25.83
C GLY A 459 41.34 -18.94 -26.50
N ASP A 460 42.38 -19.36 -25.76
CA ASP A 460 43.58 -19.94 -26.36
C ASP A 460 43.26 -21.25 -27.10
N GLU A 461 44.07 -21.58 -28.10
CA GLU A 461 43.95 -22.82 -28.88
C GLU A 461 45.17 -23.71 -28.68
N ILE A 462 44.94 -25.00 -28.40
CA ILE A 462 45.94 -26.04 -28.24
C ILE A 462 45.74 -27.03 -29.39
N THR A 463 46.63 -26.99 -30.37
CA THR A 463 46.62 -27.89 -31.54
C THR A 463 47.71 -28.93 -31.42
N THR A 464 47.34 -30.20 -31.56
CA THR A 464 48.29 -31.32 -31.65
C THR A 464 48.14 -32.04 -32.98
N TYR A 465 49.27 -32.28 -33.65
CA TYR A 465 49.39 -33.21 -34.76
C TYR A 465 50.10 -34.47 -34.27
N HIS A 466 49.62 -35.65 -34.69
CA HIS A 466 50.30 -36.92 -34.44
C HIS A 466 50.01 -37.90 -35.58
N ARG A 467 51.04 -38.27 -36.34
CA ARG A 467 50.94 -39.07 -37.58
C ARG A 467 50.15 -40.36 -37.42
N GLU A 468 50.38 -41.09 -36.33
CA GLU A 468 49.71 -42.37 -36.06
C GLU A 468 48.40 -42.22 -35.26
N ALA A 469 47.98 -41.01 -34.87
CA ALA A 469 46.69 -40.84 -34.20
C ALA A 469 45.55 -40.99 -35.21
N THR A 470 44.65 -41.94 -34.94
CA THR A 470 43.45 -42.21 -35.73
C THR A 470 42.24 -41.64 -35.01
N SER A 471 41.27 -41.08 -35.73
CA SER A 471 40.05 -40.50 -35.14
C SER A 471 39.35 -41.50 -34.22
N GLY A 472 39.22 -41.18 -32.93
CA GLY A 472 38.59 -42.02 -31.92
C GLY A 472 39.47 -43.15 -31.34
N SER A 473 40.76 -43.22 -31.69
CA SER A 473 41.74 -44.11 -31.04
C SER A 473 42.65 -43.31 -30.09
N THR A 474 42.92 -43.89 -28.92
CA THR A 474 43.83 -43.35 -27.89
C THR A 474 45.21 -44.02 -27.90
N ASP A 475 45.51 -44.86 -28.91
CA ASP A 475 46.70 -45.73 -28.91
C ASP A 475 48.01 -44.95 -29.07
N ARG A 476 47.94 -43.71 -29.57
CA ARG A 476 49.08 -42.88 -29.99
C ARG A 476 49.05 -41.45 -29.48
N LEU A 477 47.85 -40.87 -29.39
CA LEU A 477 47.59 -39.60 -28.71
C LEU A 477 46.51 -39.85 -27.66
N GLU A 478 46.90 -39.82 -26.39
CA GLU A 478 45.95 -39.80 -25.29
C GLU A 478 45.69 -38.34 -24.90
N ILE A 479 44.43 -37.98 -24.71
CA ILE A 479 44.01 -36.71 -24.09
C ILE A 479 43.04 -37.09 -22.99
N GLN A 480 43.45 -37.03 -21.73
CA GLN A 480 42.67 -37.54 -20.60
C GLN A 480 42.30 -36.42 -19.63
N ASN A 481 41.03 -36.32 -19.25
CA ASN A 481 40.61 -35.52 -18.10
C ASN A 481 41.14 -36.18 -16.83
N GLU A 482 41.99 -35.49 -16.06
CA GLU A 482 42.67 -36.10 -14.89
C GLU A 482 41.68 -36.56 -13.82
N LYS A 483 40.50 -35.92 -13.73
CA LYS A 483 39.52 -36.06 -12.65
C LYS A 483 38.53 -37.19 -12.92
N THR A 484 38.00 -37.26 -14.14
CA THR A 484 37.04 -38.30 -14.54
C THR A 484 37.72 -39.52 -15.16
N LYS A 485 39.00 -39.41 -15.56
CA LYS A 485 39.75 -40.38 -16.38
C LYS A 485 39.13 -40.68 -17.75
N ALA A 486 38.10 -39.93 -18.16
CA ALA A 486 37.57 -39.99 -19.50
C ALA A 486 38.59 -39.44 -20.51
N TYR A 487 38.71 -40.10 -21.66
CA TYR A 487 39.47 -39.60 -22.79
C TYR A 487 38.62 -38.64 -23.62
N LEU A 488 39.24 -37.59 -24.15
CA LEU A 488 38.65 -36.71 -25.16
C LEU A 488 38.91 -37.27 -26.58
N GLU A 489 38.30 -36.62 -27.57
CA GLU A 489 38.42 -36.97 -28.99
C GLU A 489 39.85 -36.74 -29.51
N ALA A 490 40.60 -37.82 -29.74
CA ALA A 490 41.89 -37.78 -30.43
C ALA A 490 41.71 -37.99 -31.94
N ALA A 491 42.51 -37.29 -32.74
CA ALA A 491 42.58 -37.41 -34.20
C ALA A 491 43.99 -37.03 -34.70
N THR A 492 44.28 -37.28 -35.98
CA THR A 492 45.61 -37.05 -36.59
C THR A 492 46.06 -35.59 -36.49
N THR A 493 45.11 -34.66 -36.59
CA THR A 493 45.22 -33.29 -36.09
C THR A 493 43.98 -33.00 -35.27
N ILE A 494 44.13 -32.48 -34.04
CA ILE A 494 43.01 -31.99 -33.23
C ILE A 494 43.37 -30.64 -32.61
N THR A 495 42.38 -29.75 -32.50
CA THR A 495 42.52 -28.45 -31.84
C THR A 495 41.48 -28.35 -30.73
N TYR A 496 41.94 -28.09 -29.52
CA TYR A 496 41.13 -27.79 -28.34
C TYR A 496 41.16 -26.28 -28.03
N VAL A 497 40.01 -25.73 -27.68
CA VAL A 497 39.87 -24.35 -27.18
C VAL A 497 39.79 -24.41 -25.65
N VAL A 498 40.52 -23.50 -25.00
CA VAL A 498 40.51 -23.34 -23.54
C VAL A 498 39.26 -22.54 -23.14
N THR A 499 38.25 -23.20 -22.55
CA THR A 499 37.01 -22.60 -22.02
C THR A 499 36.99 -22.67 -20.49
N SER A 500 36.05 -22.02 -19.78
CA SER A 500 35.96 -22.20 -18.32
C SER A 500 35.48 -23.59 -17.91
N GLN A 501 34.84 -24.34 -18.83
CA GLN A 501 34.45 -25.75 -18.65
C GLN A 501 35.64 -26.72 -18.77
N GLY A 502 36.82 -26.22 -19.18
CA GLY A 502 37.96 -27.02 -19.59
C GLY A 502 38.23 -26.95 -21.08
N LEU A 503 38.59 -28.08 -21.69
CA LEU A 503 38.98 -28.18 -23.09
C LEU A 503 37.83 -28.67 -23.96
N VAL A 504 37.34 -27.82 -24.86
CA VAL A 504 36.29 -28.14 -25.84
C VAL A 504 36.90 -28.21 -27.24
N ALA A 505 36.54 -29.21 -28.04
CA ALA A 505 37.08 -29.34 -29.39
C ALA A 505 36.65 -28.13 -30.25
N LYS A 506 37.57 -27.55 -31.05
CA LYS A 506 37.30 -26.34 -31.84
C LYS A 506 36.12 -26.50 -32.82
N THR A 507 35.91 -27.72 -33.32
CA THR A 507 34.75 -28.08 -34.15
C THR A 507 33.42 -28.02 -33.39
N GLU A 508 33.41 -28.39 -32.11
CA GLU A 508 32.22 -28.33 -31.24
C GLU A 508 31.90 -26.88 -30.86
N VAL A 509 32.91 -26.06 -30.51
CA VAL A 509 32.72 -24.61 -30.28
C VAL A 509 32.11 -23.94 -31.51
N GLN A 510 32.61 -24.29 -32.71
CA GLN A 510 32.06 -23.78 -33.97
C GLN A 510 30.65 -24.30 -34.30
N ALA A 511 30.24 -25.47 -33.79
CA ALA A 511 28.86 -25.95 -33.92
C ALA A 511 27.93 -25.17 -32.98
N GLN A 512 28.33 -25.02 -31.71
CA GLN A 512 27.60 -24.24 -30.70
C GLN A 512 27.40 -22.78 -31.13
N ASP A 513 28.45 -22.11 -31.63
CA ASP A 513 28.35 -20.72 -32.08
C ASP A 513 27.44 -20.54 -33.30
N LYS A 514 27.46 -21.47 -34.27
CA LYS A 514 26.56 -21.44 -35.42
C LYS A 514 25.10 -21.68 -35.02
N ALA A 515 24.86 -22.67 -34.16
CA ALA A 515 23.52 -22.96 -33.66
C ALA A 515 22.97 -21.79 -32.84
N ARG A 516 23.80 -21.18 -31.98
CA ARG A 516 23.48 -19.98 -31.19
C ARG A 516 23.21 -18.76 -32.06
N GLU A 517 24.01 -18.50 -33.10
CA GLU A 517 23.70 -17.42 -34.04
C GLU A 517 22.39 -17.70 -34.81
N ALA A 518 22.16 -18.94 -35.26
CA ALA A 518 20.95 -19.29 -35.99
C ALA A 518 19.69 -19.14 -35.15
N VAL A 519 19.67 -19.65 -33.91
CA VAL A 519 18.55 -19.52 -32.97
C VAL A 519 18.32 -18.05 -32.62
N ASN A 520 19.37 -17.29 -32.27
CA ASN A 520 19.23 -15.86 -31.98
C ASN A 520 18.67 -15.07 -33.18
N ASN A 521 19.06 -15.42 -34.40
CA ASN A 521 18.59 -14.75 -35.63
C ASN A 521 17.08 -14.95 -35.90
N LEU A 522 16.38 -15.86 -35.22
CA LEU A 522 14.93 -16.01 -35.34
C LEU A 522 14.16 -14.85 -34.67
N PHE A 523 14.83 -14.07 -33.81
CA PHE A 523 14.23 -13.06 -32.94
C PHE A 523 14.64 -11.61 -33.27
N GLU A 524 13.75 -10.68 -32.95
CA GLU A 524 14.03 -9.25 -32.96
C GLU A 524 15.26 -8.93 -32.09
N ASN A 525 16.15 -8.06 -32.58
CA ASN A 525 17.39 -7.64 -31.91
C ASN A 525 18.38 -8.78 -31.58
N LYS A 526 18.18 -10.00 -32.13
CA LYS A 526 18.94 -11.22 -31.82
C LYS A 526 18.84 -11.69 -30.35
N ASP A 527 17.70 -11.45 -29.69
CA ASP A 527 17.43 -11.87 -28.29
C ASP A 527 16.33 -12.97 -28.24
N PRO A 528 16.66 -14.23 -27.89
CA PRO A 528 15.67 -15.31 -27.72
C PRO A 528 14.56 -15.08 -26.69
N LYS A 529 14.68 -14.06 -25.83
CA LYS A 529 13.63 -13.67 -24.87
C LYS A 529 12.69 -12.61 -25.43
N GLY A 530 12.95 -12.13 -26.66
CA GLY A 530 12.14 -11.16 -27.38
C GLY A 530 11.01 -11.80 -28.18
N LYS A 531 10.56 -11.08 -29.20
CA LYS A 531 9.64 -11.59 -30.22
C LYS A 531 10.41 -12.25 -31.36
N ILE A 532 9.79 -13.22 -32.02
CA ILE A 532 10.21 -13.64 -33.36
C ILE A 532 10.17 -12.49 -34.37
N MET A 533 10.99 -12.55 -35.41
CA MET A 533 10.92 -11.59 -36.52
C MET A 533 9.57 -11.67 -37.25
N ASP A 534 9.01 -10.51 -37.65
CA ASP A 534 7.78 -10.44 -38.47
C ASP A 534 7.89 -11.24 -39.78
N SER A 535 9.09 -11.37 -40.35
CA SER A 535 9.34 -12.15 -41.57
C SER A 535 9.59 -13.65 -41.34
N LEU A 536 9.71 -14.12 -40.09
CA LEU A 536 10.14 -15.49 -39.77
C LEU A 536 9.24 -16.54 -40.43
N THR A 537 9.86 -17.55 -41.03
CA THR A 537 9.21 -18.70 -41.67
C THR A 537 9.57 -20.01 -40.98
N GLN A 538 8.75 -21.04 -41.18
CA GLN A 538 9.02 -22.39 -40.66
C GLN A 538 10.39 -22.92 -41.14
N ALA A 539 10.75 -22.66 -42.40
CA ALA A 539 12.01 -23.12 -42.99
C ALA A 539 13.27 -22.52 -42.31
N GLU A 540 13.17 -21.35 -41.66
CA GLU A 540 14.26 -20.76 -40.89
C GLU A 540 14.39 -21.43 -39.50
N ILE A 541 13.27 -21.82 -38.88
CA ILE A 541 13.25 -22.65 -37.66
C ILE A 541 13.82 -24.03 -37.96
N ASP A 542 13.38 -24.69 -39.05
CA ASP A 542 13.88 -26.00 -39.48
C ASP A 542 15.39 -25.96 -39.79
N ALA A 543 15.88 -24.85 -40.35
CA ALA A 543 17.31 -24.64 -40.60
C ALA A 543 18.13 -24.43 -39.31
N ALA A 544 17.56 -23.72 -38.32
CA ALA A 544 18.17 -23.59 -37.00
C ALA A 544 18.19 -24.93 -36.24
N GLN A 545 17.11 -25.71 -36.29
CA GLN A 545 17.05 -27.08 -35.75
C GLN A 545 18.19 -27.94 -36.31
N GLY A 546 18.40 -27.92 -37.63
CA GLY A 546 19.49 -28.64 -38.28
C GLY A 546 20.91 -28.24 -37.86
N LEU A 547 21.09 -27.08 -37.20
CA LEU A 547 22.35 -26.66 -36.59
C LEU A 547 22.42 -27.02 -35.09
N VAL A 548 21.32 -26.83 -34.34
CA VAL A 548 21.19 -27.30 -32.95
C VAL A 548 21.43 -28.80 -32.86
N ASP A 549 21.01 -29.58 -33.86
CA ASP A 549 21.22 -31.01 -33.90
C ASP A 549 22.69 -31.46 -34.05
N GLN A 550 23.59 -30.57 -34.49
CA GLN A 550 25.02 -30.85 -34.66
C GLN A 550 25.84 -30.62 -33.37
N VAL A 551 25.26 -30.00 -32.34
CA VAL A 551 25.90 -29.75 -31.05
C VAL A 551 26.03 -31.07 -30.27
N LYS A 552 27.25 -31.46 -29.88
CA LYS A 552 27.52 -32.66 -29.06
C LYS A 552 27.26 -32.43 -27.58
N ASP A 553 27.48 -31.20 -27.08
CA ASP A 553 27.20 -30.85 -25.68
C ASP A 553 25.69 -30.88 -25.41
N THR A 554 25.26 -31.83 -24.60
CA THR A 554 23.84 -32.06 -24.30
C THR A 554 23.19 -30.94 -23.50
N THR A 555 23.96 -30.19 -22.69
CA THR A 555 23.43 -29.06 -21.93
C THR A 555 23.24 -27.89 -22.87
N GLN A 556 24.28 -27.49 -23.61
CA GLN A 556 24.22 -26.38 -24.58
C GLN A 556 23.16 -26.65 -25.66
N LYS A 557 23.03 -27.90 -26.12
CA LYS A 557 21.97 -28.31 -27.06
C LYS A 557 20.57 -28.15 -26.46
N ALA A 558 20.36 -28.54 -25.19
CA ALA A 558 19.06 -28.39 -24.53
C ALA A 558 18.67 -26.92 -24.31
N GLU A 559 19.64 -26.03 -24.04
CA GLU A 559 19.38 -24.60 -23.93
C GLU A 559 18.97 -24.00 -25.29
N LEU A 560 19.70 -24.33 -26.35
CA LEU A 560 19.40 -23.87 -27.71
C LEU A 560 18.08 -24.44 -28.25
N GLN A 561 17.74 -25.69 -27.91
CA GLN A 561 16.45 -26.29 -28.26
C GLN A 561 15.29 -25.57 -27.58
N LYS A 562 15.42 -25.23 -26.29
CA LYS A 562 14.37 -24.51 -25.54
C LYS A 562 14.07 -23.13 -26.13
N ASP A 563 15.10 -22.40 -26.53
CA ASP A 563 14.95 -21.09 -27.18
C ASP A 563 14.34 -21.23 -28.59
N LEU A 564 14.69 -22.29 -29.32
CA LEU A 564 14.09 -22.65 -30.62
C LEU A 564 12.61 -23.06 -30.50
N ASP A 565 12.24 -23.83 -29.48
CA ASP A 565 10.87 -24.25 -29.18
C ASP A 565 9.96 -23.03 -28.88
N GLU A 566 10.49 -21.99 -28.23
CA GLU A 566 9.77 -20.73 -28.00
C GLU A 566 9.55 -19.96 -29.32
N ALA A 567 10.53 -19.97 -30.24
CA ALA A 567 10.34 -19.38 -31.58
C ALA A 567 9.22 -20.09 -32.35
N GLN A 568 9.18 -21.43 -32.33
CA GLN A 568 8.10 -22.22 -32.93
C GLN A 568 6.75 -21.86 -32.33
N LYS A 569 6.66 -21.85 -31.00
CA LYS A 569 5.44 -21.50 -30.24
C LYS A 569 4.92 -20.11 -30.57
N GLN A 570 5.79 -19.12 -30.76
CA GLN A 570 5.40 -17.78 -31.21
C GLN A 570 4.93 -17.77 -32.68
N LEU A 571 5.59 -18.52 -33.56
CA LEU A 571 5.20 -18.64 -34.97
C LEU A 571 3.80 -19.27 -35.11
N ASP A 572 3.54 -20.35 -34.38
CA ASP A 572 2.25 -21.03 -34.36
C ASP A 572 1.14 -20.11 -33.84
N ALA A 573 1.39 -19.39 -32.74
CA ALA A 573 0.44 -18.41 -32.19
C ALA A 573 0.14 -17.28 -33.19
N ARG A 574 1.15 -16.77 -33.91
CA ARG A 574 0.99 -15.76 -34.96
C ARG A 574 0.18 -16.28 -36.15
N ASN A 575 0.41 -17.53 -36.56
CA ASN A 575 -0.32 -18.18 -37.64
C ASN A 575 -1.80 -18.41 -37.27
N VAL A 576 -2.08 -18.83 -36.04
CA VAL A 576 -3.45 -18.95 -35.50
C VAL A 576 -4.15 -17.59 -35.45
N ALA A 577 -3.47 -16.54 -34.98
CA ALA A 577 -4.03 -15.18 -34.95
C ALA A 577 -4.32 -14.61 -36.35
N ALA A 578 -3.45 -14.88 -37.33
CA ALA A 578 -3.67 -14.49 -38.73
C ALA A 578 -4.86 -15.25 -39.35
N ALA A 579 -4.99 -16.55 -39.10
CA ALA A 579 -6.12 -17.35 -39.54
C ALA A 579 -7.46 -16.91 -38.88
N GLU A 580 -7.43 -16.56 -37.60
CA GLU A 580 -8.59 -16.00 -36.91
C GLU A 580 -9.01 -14.65 -37.50
N LYS A 581 -8.07 -13.73 -37.72
CA LYS A 581 -8.33 -12.45 -38.38
C LYS A 581 -8.96 -12.65 -39.77
N ALA A 582 -8.43 -13.55 -40.58
CA ALA A 582 -8.98 -13.85 -41.90
C ALA A 582 -10.42 -14.40 -41.84
N ARG A 583 -10.76 -15.21 -40.82
CA ARG A 583 -12.13 -15.68 -40.58
C ARG A 583 -13.06 -14.54 -40.16
N GLN A 584 -12.61 -13.64 -39.28
CA GLN A 584 -13.36 -12.45 -38.88
C GLN A 584 -13.64 -11.53 -40.08
N GLU A 585 -12.62 -11.23 -40.89
CA GLU A 585 -12.78 -10.38 -42.09
C GLU A 585 -13.72 -11.02 -43.13
N ALA A 586 -13.62 -12.35 -43.34
CA ALA A 586 -14.51 -13.07 -44.25
C ALA A 586 -15.97 -13.14 -43.75
N ALA A 587 -16.18 -13.28 -42.44
CA ALA A 587 -17.50 -13.29 -41.82
C ALA A 587 -18.12 -11.89 -41.78
N GLU A 588 -17.36 -10.86 -41.39
CA GLU A 588 -17.81 -9.46 -41.39
C GLU A 588 -18.18 -8.98 -42.79
N THR A 589 -17.39 -9.36 -43.80
CA THR A 589 -17.72 -9.09 -45.21
C THR A 589 -19.08 -9.68 -45.57
N SER A 590 -19.30 -10.98 -45.35
CA SER A 590 -20.56 -11.60 -45.81
C SER A 590 -21.78 -11.32 -44.94
N VAL A 591 -21.63 -10.94 -43.67
CA VAL A 591 -22.77 -10.39 -42.90
C VAL A 591 -23.15 -9.01 -43.44
N LYS A 592 -22.18 -8.13 -43.71
CA LYS A 592 -22.45 -6.82 -44.34
C LYS A 592 -23.05 -6.96 -45.74
N GLU A 593 -22.62 -7.95 -46.52
CA GLU A 593 -23.14 -8.20 -47.86
C GLU A 593 -24.65 -8.53 -47.91
N LEU A 594 -25.30 -8.86 -46.78
CA LEU A 594 -26.75 -9.04 -46.69
C LEU A 594 -27.53 -7.71 -46.74
N PHE A 595 -26.89 -6.57 -46.45
CA PHE A 595 -27.54 -5.27 -46.23
C PHE A 595 -27.27 -4.24 -47.32
N ASN A 596 -28.25 -3.39 -47.63
CA ASN A 596 -28.08 -2.32 -48.61
C ASN A 596 -26.93 -1.39 -48.22
N ASN A 597 -26.14 -0.96 -49.21
CA ASN A 597 -24.89 -0.20 -49.02
C ASN A 597 -23.87 -0.86 -48.08
N ASN A 598 -24.02 -2.15 -47.76
CA ASN A 598 -23.24 -2.90 -46.78
C ASN A 598 -23.34 -2.34 -45.33
N ASP A 599 -24.45 -1.65 -45.01
CA ASP A 599 -24.73 -1.08 -43.69
C ASP A 599 -25.68 -1.98 -42.86
N VAL A 600 -25.14 -2.61 -41.82
CA VAL A 600 -25.89 -3.51 -40.91
C VAL A 600 -26.95 -2.81 -40.05
N ALA A 601 -27.01 -1.48 -40.04
CA ALA A 601 -28.11 -0.72 -39.43
C ALA A 601 -29.28 -0.45 -40.40
N GLY A 602 -29.10 -0.74 -41.70
CA GLY A 602 -30.08 -0.52 -42.76
C GLY A 602 -31.00 -1.71 -43.04
N SER A 603 -31.66 -1.67 -44.20
CA SER A 603 -32.50 -2.75 -44.71
C SER A 603 -31.68 -3.80 -45.47
N ILE A 604 -32.08 -5.08 -45.40
CA ILE A 604 -31.52 -6.16 -46.24
C ILE A 604 -31.69 -5.90 -47.75
N LYS A 605 -30.76 -6.39 -48.57
CA LYS A 605 -30.83 -6.27 -50.04
C LYS A 605 -32.00 -7.07 -50.61
N ASP A 606 -32.57 -6.63 -51.73
CA ASP A 606 -33.62 -7.38 -52.44
C ASP A 606 -33.16 -8.73 -53.00
N SER A 607 -31.85 -8.92 -53.15
CA SER A 607 -31.23 -10.19 -53.51
C SER A 607 -31.01 -11.15 -52.33
N THR A 608 -31.16 -10.67 -51.09
CA THR A 608 -30.92 -11.46 -49.88
C THR A 608 -32.01 -12.52 -49.73
N ASN A 609 -31.58 -13.74 -49.46
CA ASN A 609 -32.42 -14.93 -49.34
C ASN A 609 -31.80 -15.88 -48.30
N GLN A 610 -32.54 -16.88 -47.86
CA GLN A 610 -32.10 -17.79 -46.79
C GLN A 610 -30.71 -18.40 -47.06
N ALA A 611 -30.42 -18.85 -48.29
CA ALA A 611 -29.10 -19.42 -48.60
C ALA A 611 -27.94 -18.40 -48.50
N ALA A 612 -28.20 -17.10 -48.68
CA ALA A 612 -27.19 -16.07 -48.40
C ALA A 612 -26.94 -15.91 -46.89
N ILE A 613 -28.01 -15.97 -46.08
CA ILE A 613 -27.95 -15.91 -44.62
C ILE A 613 -27.24 -17.16 -44.05
N ASP A 614 -27.59 -18.35 -44.52
CA ASP A 614 -26.97 -19.62 -44.11
C ASP A 614 -25.47 -19.67 -44.45
N ASN A 615 -25.06 -19.10 -45.58
CA ASN A 615 -23.65 -18.99 -45.97
C ASN A 615 -22.89 -17.95 -45.11
N ALA A 616 -23.56 -16.90 -44.64
CA ALA A 616 -22.98 -15.98 -43.65
C ALA A 616 -22.87 -16.65 -42.27
N GLN A 617 -23.89 -17.41 -41.85
CA GLN A 617 -23.89 -18.19 -40.60
C GLN A 617 -22.69 -19.14 -40.53
N GLN A 618 -22.42 -19.92 -41.60
CA GLN A 618 -21.24 -20.81 -41.64
C GLN A 618 -19.91 -20.07 -41.43
N LYS A 619 -19.77 -18.83 -41.93
CA LYS A 619 -18.56 -18.02 -41.73
C LYS A 619 -18.48 -17.45 -40.31
N VAL A 620 -19.59 -16.93 -39.78
CA VAL A 620 -19.71 -16.51 -38.37
C VAL A 620 -19.44 -17.67 -37.43
N ASP A 621 -19.84 -18.89 -37.80
CA ASP A 621 -19.61 -20.07 -36.98
C ASP A 621 -18.14 -20.49 -36.90
N ALA A 622 -17.39 -20.26 -37.97
CA ALA A 622 -15.96 -20.53 -38.03
C ALA A 622 -15.09 -19.53 -37.24
N VAL A 623 -15.60 -18.34 -36.90
CA VAL A 623 -14.91 -17.35 -36.03
C VAL A 623 -14.72 -17.93 -34.64
N THR A 624 -13.53 -17.76 -34.03
CA THR A 624 -13.24 -18.28 -32.68
C THR A 624 -13.13 -17.21 -31.59
N ASP A 625 -12.97 -15.93 -31.95
CA ASP A 625 -13.19 -14.83 -31.01
C ASP A 625 -14.68 -14.73 -30.65
N SER A 626 -15.01 -15.01 -29.39
CA SER A 626 -16.38 -15.03 -28.89
C SER A 626 -17.06 -13.65 -28.89
N THR A 627 -16.30 -12.56 -28.79
CA THR A 627 -16.83 -11.20 -28.80
C THR A 627 -17.20 -10.79 -30.22
N LYS A 628 -16.28 -11.02 -31.17
CA LYS A 628 -16.53 -10.72 -32.59
C LYS A 628 -17.58 -11.66 -33.18
N LYS A 629 -17.60 -12.94 -32.79
CA LYS A 629 -18.68 -13.87 -33.16
C LYS A 629 -20.03 -13.39 -32.64
N ALA A 630 -20.14 -12.93 -31.40
CA ALA A 630 -21.40 -12.40 -30.86
C ALA A 630 -21.86 -11.09 -31.54
N GLU A 631 -20.93 -10.19 -31.88
CA GLU A 631 -21.22 -8.99 -32.67
C GLU A 631 -21.78 -9.33 -34.05
N LEU A 632 -21.11 -10.25 -34.76
CA LEU A 632 -21.52 -10.68 -36.10
C LEU A 632 -22.81 -11.49 -36.08
N GLN A 633 -23.00 -12.36 -35.09
CA GLN A 633 -24.25 -13.11 -34.90
C GLN A 633 -25.42 -12.15 -34.69
N LYS A 634 -25.30 -11.13 -33.83
CA LYS A 634 -26.37 -10.14 -33.63
C LYS A 634 -26.77 -9.43 -34.93
N ASN A 635 -25.81 -9.10 -35.78
CA ASN A 635 -26.07 -8.44 -37.07
C ASN A 635 -26.70 -9.42 -38.08
N LEU A 636 -26.37 -10.71 -38.00
CA LEU A 636 -26.95 -11.78 -38.81
C LEU A 636 -28.37 -12.15 -38.35
N ASP A 637 -28.62 -12.18 -37.05
CA ASP A 637 -29.93 -12.33 -36.43
C ASP A 637 -30.87 -11.18 -36.86
N GLU A 638 -30.35 -9.96 -36.98
CA GLU A 638 -31.09 -8.82 -37.53
C GLU A 638 -31.44 -9.02 -39.01
N ALA A 639 -30.53 -9.55 -39.83
CA ALA A 639 -30.81 -9.87 -41.22
C ALA A 639 -31.90 -10.96 -41.36
N GLN A 640 -31.80 -12.04 -40.58
CA GLN A 640 -32.84 -13.08 -40.51
C GLN A 640 -34.18 -12.50 -40.02
N ARG A 641 -34.15 -11.66 -38.97
CA ARG A 641 -35.34 -10.98 -38.46
C ARG A 641 -35.97 -10.07 -39.51
N GLN A 642 -35.20 -9.44 -40.40
CA GLN A 642 -35.74 -8.64 -41.51
C GLN A 642 -36.30 -9.50 -42.66
N PHE A 643 -35.76 -10.69 -42.89
CA PHE A 643 -36.27 -11.66 -43.86
C PHE A 643 -37.58 -12.34 -43.40
N ASP A 644 -37.68 -12.66 -42.10
CA ASP A 644 -38.81 -13.33 -41.47
C ASP A 644 -40.01 -12.37 -41.22
N VAL A 645 -40.63 -11.93 -42.32
CA VAL A 645 -41.87 -11.14 -42.29
C VAL A 645 -43.07 -12.01 -42.66
N ASN A 646 -44.18 -11.82 -41.95
CA ASN A 646 -45.49 -12.41 -42.28
C ASN A 646 -46.58 -11.32 -42.24
N TYR A 647 -47.70 -11.59 -42.91
CA TYR A 647 -48.88 -10.72 -42.94
C TYR A 647 -50.17 -11.54 -42.82
N GLU A 648 -51.14 -11.04 -42.07
CA GLU A 648 -52.47 -11.61 -41.92
C GLU A 648 -53.51 -10.66 -42.53
N TYR A 649 -54.35 -11.17 -43.42
CA TYR A 649 -55.53 -10.47 -43.92
C TYR A 649 -56.77 -11.00 -43.19
N ARG A 650 -57.71 -10.14 -42.81
CA ARG A 650 -59.05 -10.54 -42.32
C ARG A 650 -60.14 -9.79 -43.07
N LEU A 651 -61.06 -10.52 -43.69
CA LEU A 651 -62.21 -9.97 -44.40
C LEU A 651 -63.46 -10.13 -43.52
N LYS A 652 -64.07 -9.00 -43.12
CA LYS A 652 -65.14 -8.95 -42.10
C LYS A 652 -66.48 -8.55 -42.69
N GLY A 653 -67.44 -9.45 -42.52
CA GLY A 653 -68.83 -9.33 -42.94
C GLY A 653 -69.73 -8.63 -41.93
N LEU A 654 -71.04 -8.91 -42.00
CA LEU A 654 -72.04 -8.38 -41.08
C LEU A 654 -71.75 -8.83 -39.63
N GLY A 655 -71.88 -7.92 -38.67
CA GLY A 655 -71.61 -8.22 -37.26
C GLY A 655 -70.16 -8.59 -36.98
N ASP A 656 -69.23 -8.10 -37.81
CA ASP A 656 -67.78 -8.30 -37.73
C ASP A 656 -67.34 -9.77 -37.91
N PHE A 657 -68.22 -10.62 -38.47
CA PHE A 657 -67.93 -12.01 -38.82
C PHE A 657 -66.79 -12.09 -39.84
N THR A 658 -65.60 -12.52 -39.42
CA THR A 658 -64.48 -12.80 -40.33
C THR A 658 -64.80 -14.03 -41.16
N PHE A 659 -65.20 -13.83 -42.42
CA PHE A 659 -65.62 -14.92 -43.32
C PHE A 659 -64.47 -15.48 -44.16
N ALA A 660 -63.33 -14.77 -44.24
CA ALA A 660 -62.10 -15.29 -44.82
C ALA A 660 -60.85 -14.62 -44.21
N THR A 661 -59.74 -15.35 -44.16
CA THR A 661 -58.40 -14.84 -43.85
C THR A 661 -57.39 -15.17 -44.97
N ILE A 662 -56.25 -14.48 -44.96
CA ILE A 662 -55.08 -14.86 -45.78
C ILE A 662 -53.82 -14.69 -44.94
N ASP A 663 -53.17 -15.81 -44.60
CA ASP A 663 -51.95 -15.86 -43.83
C ASP A 663 -50.76 -16.00 -44.77
N ILE A 664 -50.01 -14.92 -44.98
CA ILE A 664 -48.88 -14.83 -45.91
C ILE A 664 -47.59 -14.93 -45.12
N SER A 665 -46.78 -15.96 -45.42
CA SER A 665 -45.43 -16.07 -44.90
C SER A 665 -44.41 -15.77 -45.99
N MET A 666 -43.63 -14.70 -45.82
CA MET A 666 -42.59 -14.33 -46.78
C MET A 666 -41.42 -15.31 -46.73
N GLN A 667 -41.05 -15.80 -45.54
CA GLN A 667 -40.01 -16.83 -45.36
C GLN A 667 -40.33 -18.11 -46.16
N LYS A 668 -41.59 -18.56 -46.13
CA LYS A 668 -42.04 -19.79 -46.84
C LYS A 668 -42.52 -19.51 -48.26
N MET A 669 -42.68 -18.23 -48.63
CA MET A 669 -43.28 -17.77 -49.88
C MET A 669 -44.63 -18.44 -50.20
N TRP A 670 -45.54 -18.54 -49.22
CA TRP A 670 -46.89 -19.09 -49.40
C TRP A 670 -47.95 -18.17 -48.79
N ALA A 671 -49.16 -18.19 -49.36
CA ALA A 671 -50.38 -17.63 -48.78
C ALA A 671 -51.34 -18.77 -48.44
N ASP A 672 -51.70 -18.92 -47.17
CA ASP A 672 -52.76 -19.83 -46.71
C ASP A 672 -54.07 -19.05 -46.62
N ILE A 673 -55.04 -19.38 -47.48
CA ILE A 673 -56.36 -18.74 -47.54
C ILE A 673 -57.34 -19.64 -46.79
N ASP A 674 -57.89 -19.19 -45.66
CA ASP A 674 -58.95 -19.90 -44.96
C ASP A 674 -60.30 -19.20 -45.15
N ILE A 675 -61.36 -19.99 -45.37
CA ILE A 675 -62.72 -19.51 -45.61
C ILE A 675 -63.62 -20.13 -44.55
N GLN A 676 -64.41 -19.32 -43.87
CA GLN A 676 -65.37 -19.77 -42.86
C GLN A 676 -66.74 -20.06 -43.49
N ALA A 677 -67.46 -21.02 -42.91
CA ALA A 677 -68.80 -21.36 -43.36
C ALA A 677 -69.82 -20.25 -42.97
N GLY A 678 -70.53 -19.69 -43.96
CA GLY A 678 -71.50 -18.63 -43.73
C GLY A 678 -71.70 -17.67 -44.92
N ALA A 679 -72.73 -16.83 -44.82
CA ALA A 679 -72.97 -15.73 -45.75
C ALA A 679 -72.24 -14.47 -45.25
N PRO A 680 -71.39 -13.80 -46.07
CA PRO A 680 -70.61 -12.64 -45.61
C PRO A 680 -71.48 -11.49 -45.10
N HIS A 681 -72.51 -11.08 -45.84
CA HIS A 681 -73.35 -9.93 -45.47
C HIS A 681 -74.72 -9.97 -46.17
N VAL A 682 -75.75 -10.40 -45.45
CA VAL A 682 -77.09 -10.73 -46.00
C VAL A 682 -77.81 -9.59 -46.74
N TYR A 683 -77.41 -8.33 -46.55
CA TYR A 683 -77.99 -7.19 -47.29
C TYR A 683 -77.31 -6.89 -48.64
N PHE A 684 -76.29 -7.65 -49.06
CA PHE A 684 -75.60 -7.44 -50.35
C PHE A 684 -75.70 -8.66 -51.28
N ALA A 685 -76.75 -8.69 -52.11
CA ALA A 685 -77.01 -9.76 -53.10
C ALA A 685 -76.06 -9.80 -54.32
N ASN A 686 -74.95 -9.05 -54.29
CA ASN A 686 -73.94 -9.00 -55.36
C ASN A 686 -72.56 -9.33 -54.75
N ASN A 687 -71.51 -9.34 -55.57
CA ASN A 687 -70.12 -9.43 -55.11
C ASN A 687 -69.86 -8.42 -53.97
N TYR A 688 -69.48 -8.96 -52.82
CA TYR A 688 -69.22 -8.25 -51.57
C TYR A 688 -67.72 -8.20 -51.29
N ALA A 689 -66.99 -9.28 -51.57
CA ALA A 689 -65.54 -9.30 -51.49
C ALA A 689 -64.91 -10.19 -52.56
N THR A 690 -63.62 -10.02 -52.81
CA THR A 690 -62.85 -10.88 -53.73
C THR A 690 -61.41 -11.00 -53.26
N ILE A 691 -60.87 -12.22 -53.32
CA ILE A 691 -59.45 -12.51 -53.16
C ILE A 691 -58.94 -12.94 -54.54
N LEU A 692 -57.88 -12.31 -55.04
CA LEU A 692 -57.27 -12.57 -56.33
C LEU A 692 -55.75 -12.55 -56.18
N ILE A 693 -55.09 -13.69 -56.43
CA ILE A 693 -53.64 -13.80 -56.46
C ILE A 693 -53.21 -14.07 -57.90
N GLN A 694 -52.30 -13.26 -58.42
CA GLN A 694 -51.76 -13.36 -59.78
C GLN A 694 -50.24 -13.48 -59.76
N ASP A 695 -49.65 -14.10 -60.78
CA ASP A 695 -48.20 -14.03 -61.00
C ASP A 695 -47.79 -12.68 -61.59
N LYS A 696 -46.47 -12.43 -61.65
CA LYS A 696 -45.88 -11.21 -62.25
C LYS A 696 -46.26 -10.97 -63.71
N ALA A 697 -46.73 -11.99 -64.44
CA ALA A 697 -47.20 -11.88 -65.82
C ALA A 697 -48.73 -11.66 -65.92
N GLY A 698 -49.44 -11.65 -64.78
CA GLY A 698 -50.88 -11.46 -64.68
C GLY A 698 -51.70 -12.75 -64.73
N ASN A 699 -51.08 -13.94 -64.77
CA ASN A 699 -51.83 -15.20 -64.76
C ASN A 699 -52.45 -15.44 -63.38
N ILE A 700 -53.71 -15.87 -63.33
CA ILE A 700 -54.43 -16.11 -62.07
C ILE A 700 -53.90 -17.39 -61.41
N LYS A 701 -53.34 -17.24 -60.20
CA LYS A 701 -52.89 -18.34 -59.32
C LYS A 701 -54.01 -18.78 -58.38
N TYR A 702 -54.85 -17.84 -57.95
CA TYR A 702 -56.06 -18.09 -57.17
C TYR A 702 -57.07 -16.97 -57.40
N VAL A 703 -58.36 -17.31 -57.47
CA VAL A 703 -59.45 -16.31 -57.40
C VAL A 703 -60.66 -16.87 -56.67
N LYS A 704 -61.22 -16.07 -55.76
CA LYS A 704 -62.46 -16.36 -55.03
C LYS A 704 -63.31 -15.10 -54.94
N PHE A 705 -64.51 -15.17 -55.53
CA PHE A 705 -65.57 -14.18 -55.34
C PHE A 705 -66.45 -14.57 -54.14
N PHE A 706 -66.91 -13.57 -53.40
CA PHE A 706 -67.82 -13.72 -52.28
C PHE A 706 -69.04 -12.84 -52.53
N VAL A 707 -70.16 -13.45 -52.92
CA VAL A 707 -71.47 -12.77 -52.95
C VAL A 707 -71.99 -12.67 -51.51
N GLY A 708 -72.47 -11.49 -51.10
CA GLY A 708 -72.77 -11.22 -49.68
C GLY A 708 -73.90 -12.09 -49.10
N THR A 709 -74.88 -12.46 -49.91
CA THR A 709 -76.00 -13.36 -49.53
C THR A 709 -75.65 -14.84 -49.50
N ASP A 710 -74.54 -15.25 -50.11
CA ASP A 710 -74.33 -16.65 -50.47
C ASP A 710 -73.58 -17.39 -49.36
N ILE A 711 -74.17 -18.50 -48.90
CA ILE A 711 -73.58 -19.32 -47.83
C ILE A 711 -72.36 -20.06 -48.39
N ASN A 712 -71.17 -19.63 -47.98
CA ASN A 712 -69.92 -20.33 -48.25
C ASN A 712 -69.83 -21.59 -47.38
N GLN A 713 -69.16 -22.61 -47.91
CA GLN A 713 -68.67 -23.74 -47.12
C GLN A 713 -67.26 -23.41 -46.61
N ALA A 714 -66.86 -23.99 -45.49
CA ALA A 714 -65.51 -23.79 -44.98
C ALA A 714 -64.46 -24.48 -45.87
N SER A 715 -63.36 -23.80 -46.20
CA SER A 715 -62.28 -24.38 -47.00
C SER A 715 -60.96 -23.63 -46.86
N THR A 716 -59.88 -24.37 -46.61
CA THR A 716 -58.51 -23.84 -46.56
C THR A 716 -57.75 -24.18 -47.85
N VAL A 717 -57.01 -23.23 -48.42
CA VAL A 717 -56.23 -23.38 -49.66
C VAL A 717 -54.85 -22.72 -49.54
N ARG A 718 -53.78 -23.50 -49.69
CA ARG A 718 -52.41 -22.99 -49.80
C ARG A 718 -52.09 -22.59 -51.24
N VAL A 719 -51.68 -21.35 -51.45
CA VAL A 719 -51.24 -20.80 -52.73
C VAL A 719 -49.74 -20.49 -52.64
N PRO A 720 -48.86 -21.08 -53.49
CA PRO A 720 -47.46 -20.71 -53.52
C PRO A 720 -47.26 -19.34 -54.16
N LEU A 721 -46.39 -18.52 -53.59
CA LEU A 721 -46.05 -17.16 -54.02
C LEU A 721 -44.65 -17.11 -54.66
N ALA A 722 -44.37 -16.03 -55.39
CA ALA A 722 -43.06 -15.64 -55.89
C ALA A 722 -42.87 -14.12 -55.78
N ILE A 723 -41.62 -13.63 -55.82
CA ILE A 723 -41.34 -12.19 -55.82
C ILE A 723 -41.86 -11.57 -57.13
N GLY A 724 -42.72 -10.56 -56.99
CA GLY A 724 -43.45 -9.90 -58.07
C GLY A 724 -44.86 -10.45 -58.32
N ASP A 725 -45.33 -11.44 -57.56
CA ASP A 725 -46.74 -11.81 -57.53
C ASP A 725 -47.61 -10.66 -56.97
N GLU A 726 -48.87 -10.62 -57.37
CA GLU A 726 -49.83 -9.60 -56.95
C GLU A 726 -50.99 -10.20 -56.17
N ILE A 727 -51.23 -9.68 -54.97
CA ILE A 727 -52.32 -10.05 -54.08
C ILE A 727 -53.31 -8.88 -54.08
N THR A 728 -54.40 -9.04 -54.83
CA THR A 728 -55.50 -8.08 -54.93
C THR A 728 -56.65 -8.51 -54.04
N THR A 729 -57.12 -7.61 -53.19
CA THR A 729 -58.36 -7.76 -52.42
C THR A 729 -59.36 -6.68 -52.80
N TYR A 730 -60.61 -7.08 -52.97
CA TYR A 730 -61.77 -6.19 -53.06
C TYR A 730 -62.65 -6.43 -51.82
N HIS A 731 -63.13 -5.36 -51.20
CA HIS A 731 -64.10 -5.45 -50.10
C HIS A 731 -65.06 -4.27 -50.15
N ARG A 732 -66.35 -4.53 -50.38
CA ARG A 732 -67.37 -3.52 -50.71
C ARG A 732 -67.58 -2.46 -49.63
N GLU A 733 -67.29 -2.79 -48.38
CA GLU A 733 -67.39 -1.88 -47.23
C GLU A 733 -66.03 -1.39 -46.69
N ALA A 734 -64.91 -1.70 -47.36
CA ALA A 734 -63.62 -1.13 -46.95
C ALA A 734 -63.49 0.33 -47.45
N THR A 735 -63.71 1.29 -46.56
CA THR A 735 -63.37 2.70 -46.80
C THR A 735 -61.86 2.91 -46.72
N SER A 736 -61.31 3.78 -47.57
CA SER A 736 -59.87 4.06 -47.61
C SER A 736 -59.38 4.57 -46.25
N GLY A 737 -58.45 3.84 -45.63
CA GLY A 737 -57.91 4.16 -44.31
C GLY A 737 -58.73 3.68 -43.10
N SER A 738 -59.81 2.91 -43.31
CA SER A 738 -60.50 2.16 -42.25
C SER A 738 -60.07 0.69 -42.29
N THR A 739 -59.84 0.12 -41.10
CA THR A 739 -59.57 -1.32 -40.90
C THR A 739 -60.82 -2.10 -40.48
N ASP A 740 -62.00 -1.48 -40.42
CA ASP A 740 -63.20 -2.05 -39.77
C ASP A 740 -63.76 -3.28 -40.49
N ARG A 741 -63.53 -3.36 -41.82
CA ARG A 741 -64.10 -4.38 -42.72
C ARG A 741 -63.05 -5.18 -43.50
N LEU A 742 -61.85 -4.63 -43.69
CA LEU A 742 -60.69 -5.31 -44.24
C LEU A 742 -59.48 -4.95 -43.37
N GLU A 743 -58.98 -5.92 -42.62
CA GLU A 743 -57.70 -5.79 -41.92
C GLU A 743 -56.60 -6.40 -42.80
N ILE A 744 -55.47 -5.71 -42.88
CA ILE A 744 -54.21 -6.25 -43.43
C ILE A 744 -53.15 -5.90 -42.40
N GLN A 745 -52.68 -6.86 -41.62
CA GLN A 745 -51.77 -6.62 -40.50
C GLN A 745 -50.41 -7.26 -40.77
N ASN A 746 -49.33 -6.51 -40.59
CA ASN A 746 -48.00 -7.10 -40.48
C ASN A 746 -47.90 -7.84 -39.13
N GLU A 747 -47.67 -9.15 -39.14
CA GLU A 747 -47.73 -9.96 -37.93
C GLU A 747 -46.70 -9.55 -36.87
N LYS A 748 -45.56 -8.99 -37.31
CA LYS A 748 -44.37 -8.69 -36.51
C LYS A 748 -44.42 -7.30 -35.88
N THR A 749 -44.86 -6.28 -36.62
CA THR A 749 -45.01 -4.91 -36.09
C THR A 749 -46.40 -4.65 -35.51
N LYS A 750 -47.39 -5.51 -35.82
CA LYS A 750 -48.83 -5.31 -35.60
C LYS A 750 -49.40 -4.03 -36.23
N ALA A 751 -48.63 -3.34 -37.06
CA ALA A 751 -49.13 -2.22 -37.86
C ALA A 751 -50.09 -2.75 -38.93
N TYR A 752 -51.21 -2.04 -39.10
CA TYR A 752 -52.11 -2.26 -40.23
C TYR A 752 -51.55 -1.54 -41.46
N LEU A 753 -51.55 -2.25 -42.58
CA LEU A 753 -51.28 -1.73 -43.90
C LEU A 753 -52.53 -1.01 -44.41
N GLU A 754 -52.41 -0.24 -45.50
CA GLU A 754 -53.57 0.45 -46.08
C GLU A 754 -54.62 -0.57 -46.56
N ALA A 755 -55.86 -0.34 -46.15
CA ALA A 755 -57.04 -1.00 -46.68
C ALA A 755 -57.89 0.00 -47.47
N ALA A 756 -58.49 -0.47 -48.56
CA ALA A 756 -59.39 0.29 -49.43
C ALA A 756 -60.34 -0.68 -50.16
N MET A 757 -61.42 -0.15 -50.76
CA MET A 757 -62.46 -0.94 -51.42
C MET A 757 -61.91 -1.89 -52.49
N SER A 758 -60.82 -1.52 -53.15
CA SER A 758 -59.95 -2.43 -53.90
C SER A 758 -58.50 -2.03 -53.67
N ILE A 759 -57.63 -2.97 -53.30
CA ILE A 759 -56.19 -2.73 -53.15
C ILE A 759 -55.37 -3.94 -53.57
N THR A 760 -54.24 -3.67 -54.23
CA THR A 760 -53.27 -4.67 -54.68
C THR A 760 -51.95 -4.46 -53.97
N TYR A 761 -51.43 -5.51 -53.34
CA TYR A 761 -50.07 -5.57 -52.82
C TYR A 761 -49.20 -6.45 -53.71
N VAL A 762 -47.96 -6.03 -53.94
CA VAL A 762 -46.93 -6.79 -54.65
C VAL A 762 -46.09 -7.53 -53.61
N VAL A 763 -45.83 -8.81 -53.84
CA VAL A 763 -44.92 -9.63 -53.02
C VAL A 763 -43.48 -9.22 -53.34
N THR A 764 -42.79 -8.57 -52.41
CA THR A 764 -41.39 -8.15 -52.56
C THR A 764 -40.49 -8.86 -51.55
N SER A 765 -39.18 -8.81 -51.79
CA SER A 765 -38.13 -9.18 -50.83
C SER A 765 -38.24 -8.51 -49.46
N GLN A 766 -38.83 -7.30 -49.39
CA GLN A 766 -39.04 -6.54 -48.15
C GLN A 766 -40.42 -6.82 -47.51
N GLY A 767 -41.21 -7.73 -48.08
CA GLY A 767 -42.61 -7.96 -47.71
C GLY A 767 -43.61 -7.40 -48.72
N LEU A 768 -44.81 -7.05 -48.26
CA LEU A 768 -45.91 -6.58 -49.10
C LEU A 768 -45.86 -5.06 -49.30
N VAL A 769 -45.70 -4.60 -50.53
CA VAL A 769 -45.68 -3.17 -50.90
C VAL A 769 -46.91 -2.86 -51.78
N ALA A 770 -47.60 -1.75 -51.51
CA ALA A 770 -48.80 -1.40 -52.29
C ALA A 770 -48.44 -1.14 -53.76
N LYS A 771 -49.17 -1.72 -54.72
CA LYS A 771 -48.85 -1.63 -56.16
C LYS A 771 -48.75 -0.18 -56.67
N LYS A 772 -49.55 0.73 -56.12
CA LYS A 772 -49.50 2.18 -56.41
C LYS A 772 -48.17 2.82 -55.98
N GLU A 773 -47.53 2.29 -54.94
CA GLU A 773 -46.27 2.77 -54.39
C GLU A 773 -45.09 2.20 -55.19
N VAL A 774 -45.11 0.90 -55.53
CA VAL A 774 -44.15 0.29 -56.48
C VAL A 774 -44.14 1.09 -57.80
N GLN A 775 -45.31 1.40 -58.36
CA GLN A 775 -45.45 2.22 -59.56
C GLN A 775 -44.99 3.68 -59.39
N ALA A 776 -44.91 4.20 -58.16
CA ALA A 776 -44.35 5.53 -57.87
C ALA A 776 -42.82 5.47 -57.72
N GLN A 777 -42.30 4.42 -57.06
CA GLN A 777 -40.87 4.13 -56.92
C GLN A 777 -40.23 3.86 -58.29
N ASP A 778 -40.86 3.06 -59.16
CA ASP A 778 -40.40 2.80 -60.52
C ASP A 778 -40.36 4.08 -61.35
N LYS A 779 -41.41 4.91 -61.30
CA LYS A 779 -41.43 6.22 -62.00
C LYS A 779 -40.41 7.21 -61.46
N ALA A 780 -40.14 7.21 -60.16
CA ALA A 780 -39.09 8.02 -59.55
C ALA A 780 -37.70 7.54 -60.02
N ARG A 781 -37.48 6.23 -60.08
CA ARG A 781 -36.24 5.61 -60.58
C ARG A 781 -36.04 5.85 -62.07
N GLU A 782 -37.10 5.75 -62.87
CA GLU A 782 -37.10 6.09 -64.30
C GLU A 782 -36.81 7.58 -64.51
N ALA A 783 -37.42 8.48 -63.73
CA ALA A 783 -37.14 9.91 -63.79
C ALA A 783 -35.68 10.24 -63.38
N VAL A 784 -35.13 9.55 -62.38
CA VAL A 784 -33.73 9.67 -61.97
C VAL A 784 -32.77 9.13 -63.03
N ASN A 785 -33.06 7.98 -63.64
CA ASN A 785 -32.26 7.44 -64.74
C ASN A 785 -32.28 8.39 -65.95
N ASN A 786 -33.45 8.90 -66.35
CA ASN A 786 -33.58 9.91 -67.41
C ASN A 786 -32.82 11.22 -67.10
N LEU A 787 -32.65 11.57 -65.82
CA LEU A 787 -31.83 12.68 -65.35
C LEU A 787 -30.32 12.48 -65.57
N PHE A 788 -29.86 11.22 -65.73
CA PHE A 788 -28.47 10.87 -66.03
C PHE A 788 -28.24 10.49 -67.50
N GLU A 789 -29.19 9.82 -68.15
CA GLU A 789 -29.07 9.40 -69.56
C GLU A 789 -29.25 10.57 -70.54
N ASN A 790 -29.99 11.62 -70.17
CA ASN A 790 -30.29 12.75 -71.06
C ASN A 790 -29.28 13.92 -70.95
N LYS A 791 -28.01 13.63 -70.65
CA LYS A 791 -26.90 14.56 -70.88
C LYS A 791 -26.38 14.42 -72.31
N ASP A 792 -26.58 15.46 -73.12
CA ASP A 792 -25.85 15.67 -74.37
C ASP A 792 -24.33 15.46 -74.17
N PRO A 793 -23.66 14.57 -74.94
CA PRO A 793 -22.21 14.37 -74.89
C PRO A 793 -21.34 15.60 -75.15
N LYS A 794 -21.92 16.78 -75.44
CA LYS A 794 -21.21 18.06 -75.64
C LYS A 794 -21.70 19.20 -74.73
N GLY A 795 -22.63 18.95 -73.81
CA GLY A 795 -23.12 19.94 -72.84
C GLY A 795 -22.27 20.00 -71.57
N LYS A 796 -21.59 21.13 -71.32
CA LYS A 796 -20.88 21.39 -70.05
C LYS A 796 -21.85 21.50 -68.87
N ILE A 797 -21.88 20.48 -67.99
CA ILE A 797 -21.63 20.60 -66.54
C ILE A 797 -20.87 19.35 -66.11
#